data_AF-A0A945G602-F1
#
_entry.id   AF-A0A945G602-F1
#
_cell.length_a   1.000
_cell.length_b   1.000
_cell.length_c   1.000
_cell.angle_alpha   90.00
_cell.angle_beta   90.00
_cell.angle_gamma   90.00
#
_symmetry.space_group_name_H-M   'P 1'
#
loop_
_entity.id
_entity.type
_entity.pdbx_description
1 polymer ?
#
loop_
_entity_poly.entity_id
_entity_poly.type
_entity_poly.pdbx_seq_one_letter_code
_entity_poly.pdbx_strand_id
1 'polypeptide(L)'
;MHFKHAILLAIAAWLGDAPLAQAQEKITYQDHISPFFESACNSCHNADKAKGGLDLSSYPNMLKGGSSGGAVEPGNPDGSLLYKLVSHQEEPFMPHKKDKLADAQVALVAKWITGGLLETKSSTAKKKKKAAFDLGFVAVTDGKPEGPLPMPEHLLLEPVVSTDRAGGTSALASNPWAPIVAVAGQKQALLYHTETLELLGILPFERGFIESLTFSRNGQLLIAGGGRGGKVGGMVAWDIKTGRQRMTLGKEYDTVLAADMMADLTTVALGGPGKRIKMFELPTGEPLYNIKKHSDWVMAVSFSPDTVLLATGDRNGGLHVWESFTGNLFYTLNGHKDDITRLSWRLDSNVLASASEDGTVRLWAMVNGKQVKSWTAHGGGTLSVQFNHNGDLVTVGRDKQVKIWDQNGKQKRVIKGFKSIPLEAVFTHDSKRVIVGEWNGSVTVWDAANGKQVGKLSSNPPTLAKRLDAARRLAKSTETVRQKATETHEQAKAKFTAAEATLKKHHTAAKDSSAAKQRAEKQLAKAQTALAQAQIQLTNTKAKVDELNESQTKLLIEQDANTAVLAKAATRLPGLNEQVGFLTQQLVSLRDIQKQTDEKTKQDGAAATLKTAAEKATAATKAMNAALEAAKAQHDNTLAQTKSLPSAIAAGQMKIEKTGAEITLAKATQKTAQQQFDQRNSQIGAAQKNVKTTTEVFAAANKKVTATKTSVAALKDKEKEHRKKLEQAKSAHDTATRQVAKWEAAQINVRRLGEKLALRELQAELEGYTAKTAESKVELSQAQAALAVVQQQLANVPAQTKIATTKLQDQLETLGRENEKLDALGQLLADRKSFQSRMESTARETGELAATEPDNPPLAKV
;
A
#
# COMPACT_ATOMS: atom_id res chain seq x y z
N MET A 1 40.55 -47.61 -25.75
CA MET A 1 40.98 -48.36 -24.56
C MET A 1 39.84 -49.28 -24.13
N HIS A 2 40.15 -50.56 -23.99
CA HIS A 2 39.24 -51.68 -23.78
C HIS A 2 38.69 -51.76 -22.36
N PHE A 3 37.41 -52.14 -22.25
CA PHE A 3 36.82 -53.10 -21.28
C PHE A 3 35.36 -53.32 -21.78
N LYS A 4 35.04 -54.21 -22.74
CA LYS A 4 35.15 -55.67 -22.85
C LYS A 4 34.31 -56.46 -21.81
N HIS A 5 33.19 -57.02 -22.33
CA HIS A 5 32.49 -58.29 -22.02
C HIS A 5 31.39 -58.27 -20.93
N ALA A 6 30.11 -58.39 -21.30
CA ALA A 6 29.42 -59.64 -21.71
C ALA A 6 27.89 -59.50 -21.56
N ILE A 7 27.16 -59.42 -22.67
CA ILE A 7 25.70 -59.58 -22.74
C ILE A 7 25.43 -60.54 -23.91
N LEU A 8 25.03 -61.78 -23.61
CA LEU A 8 23.92 -62.52 -24.26
C LEU A 8 23.94 -64.03 -23.92
N LEU A 9 22.72 -64.53 -23.66
CA LEU A 9 22.18 -65.90 -23.82
C LEU A 9 22.53 -66.98 -22.78
N ALA A 10 21.51 -67.39 -22.01
CA ALA A 10 21.01 -68.77 -22.03
C ALA A 10 19.64 -68.89 -21.32
N ILE A 11 18.70 -69.50 -22.04
CA ILE A 11 17.44 -70.09 -21.57
C ILE A 11 17.77 -71.38 -20.78
N ALA A 12 16.88 -71.73 -19.85
CA ALA A 12 16.74 -73.00 -19.14
C ALA A 12 17.63 -73.23 -17.90
N ALA A 13 17.05 -73.03 -16.72
CA ALA A 13 16.86 -74.06 -15.69
C ALA A 13 16.42 -73.37 -14.40
N TRP A 14 15.17 -73.59 -13.99
CA TRP A 14 14.68 -73.72 -12.62
C TRP A 14 13.15 -73.78 -12.69
N LEU A 15 12.67 -74.86 -13.31
CA LEU A 15 11.40 -75.47 -12.91
C LEU A 15 11.71 -76.26 -11.64
N GLY A 16 11.37 -75.66 -10.50
CA GLY A 16 11.41 -76.27 -9.18
C GLY A 16 10.24 -75.70 -8.38
N ASP A 17 9.16 -76.49 -8.33
CA ASP A 17 8.05 -76.49 -7.38
C ASP A 17 7.60 -75.14 -6.79
N ALA A 18 6.67 -74.49 -7.49
CA ALA A 18 5.68 -73.63 -6.83
C ALA A 18 4.54 -74.54 -6.33
N PRO A 19 4.17 -74.53 -5.03
CA PRO A 19 3.06 -75.30 -4.55
C PRO A 19 1.76 -74.77 -5.18
N LEU A 20 0.88 -75.70 -5.55
CA LEU A 20 -0.52 -75.45 -5.85
C LEU A 20 -1.08 -74.44 -4.84
N ALA A 21 -1.53 -73.28 -5.33
CA ALA A 21 -2.30 -72.34 -4.54
C ALA A 21 -3.62 -73.02 -4.14
N GLN A 22 -3.62 -73.67 -2.98
CA GLN A 22 -4.84 -73.94 -2.23
C GLN A 22 -5.54 -72.59 -2.03
N ALA A 23 -6.82 -72.54 -2.37
CA ALA A 23 -7.68 -71.41 -2.06
C ALA A 23 -7.53 -71.10 -0.55
N GLN A 24 -6.94 -69.95 -0.24
CA GLN A 24 -6.63 -69.58 1.12
C GLN A 24 -7.94 -69.49 1.92
N GLU A 25 -8.07 -70.34 2.93
CA GLU A 25 -9.28 -70.44 3.74
C GLU A 25 -9.59 -69.08 4.39
N LYS A 26 -10.80 -68.55 4.14
CA LYS A 26 -11.22 -67.26 4.69
C LYS A 26 -11.36 -67.40 6.21
N ILE A 27 -10.54 -66.66 6.96
CA ILE A 27 -10.65 -66.58 8.41
C ILE A 27 -11.87 -65.71 8.74
N THR A 28 -12.81 -66.27 9.50
CA THR A 28 -14.11 -65.68 9.84
C THR A 28 -14.27 -65.57 11.35
N TYR A 29 -15.10 -64.63 11.80
CA TYR A 29 -15.42 -64.49 13.21
C TYR A 29 -16.08 -65.76 13.75
N GLN A 30 -17.12 -66.24 13.06
CA GLN A 30 -17.94 -67.35 13.54
C GLN A 30 -17.15 -68.66 13.64
N ASP A 31 -16.34 -68.99 12.63
CA ASP A 31 -15.70 -70.30 12.56
C ASP A 31 -14.33 -70.32 13.28
N HIS A 32 -13.65 -69.17 13.40
CA HIS A 32 -12.26 -69.12 13.84
C HIS A 32 -12.00 -68.24 15.07
N ILE A 33 -12.73 -67.14 15.27
CA ILE A 33 -12.45 -66.16 16.33
C ILE A 33 -13.39 -66.32 17.54
N SER A 34 -14.68 -66.61 17.32
CA SER A 34 -15.66 -66.83 18.39
C SER A 34 -15.27 -67.99 19.31
N PRO A 35 -14.86 -69.18 18.81
CA PRO A 35 -14.45 -70.29 19.68
C PRO A 35 -13.24 -69.92 20.57
N PHE A 36 -12.37 -69.08 20.04
CA PHE A 36 -11.24 -68.53 20.78
C PHE A 36 -11.69 -67.53 21.87
N PHE A 37 -12.57 -66.59 21.54
CA PHE A 37 -13.11 -65.65 22.52
C PHE A 37 -13.94 -66.35 23.60
N GLU A 38 -14.69 -67.39 23.25
CA GLU A 38 -15.45 -68.21 24.20
C GLU A 38 -14.55 -68.88 25.24
N SER A 39 -13.40 -69.41 24.81
CA SER A 39 -12.45 -70.09 25.71
C SER A 39 -11.59 -69.13 26.54
N ALA A 40 -11.22 -67.95 26.01
CA ALA A 40 -10.21 -67.09 26.62
C ALA A 40 -10.75 -65.73 27.15
N CYS A 41 -11.85 -65.21 26.60
CA CYS A 41 -12.24 -63.80 26.78
C CYS A 41 -13.65 -63.62 27.35
N ASN A 42 -14.61 -64.47 26.95
CA ASN A 42 -16.03 -64.32 27.25
C ASN A 42 -16.37 -64.61 28.72
N SER A 43 -15.42 -65.06 29.55
CA SER A 43 -15.63 -65.11 31.01
C SER A 43 -15.75 -63.73 31.65
N CYS A 44 -15.18 -62.69 31.01
CA CYS A 44 -15.14 -61.31 31.49
C CYS A 44 -15.64 -60.26 30.47
N HIS A 45 -15.85 -60.65 29.22
CA HIS A 45 -16.31 -59.81 28.11
C HIS A 45 -17.50 -60.45 27.38
N ASN A 46 -18.63 -60.55 28.08
CA ASN A 46 -19.89 -61.06 27.55
C ASN A 46 -21.05 -60.08 27.84
N ALA A 47 -22.25 -60.38 27.36
CA ALA A 47 -23.43 -59.54 27.51
C ALA A 47 -23.79 -59.21 28.98
N ASP A 48 -23.55 -60.13 29.92
CA ASP A 48 -23.86 -59.95 31.35
C ASP A 48 -22.71 -59.31 32.14
N LYS A 49 -21.48 -59.48 31.65
CA LYS A 49 -20.24 -59.01 32.27
C LYS A 49 -19.36 -58.41 31.16
N ALA A 50 -19.57 -57.12 30.86
CA ALA A 50 -18.81 -56.35 29.88
C ALA A 50 -17.75 -55.48 30.58
N LYS A 51 -16.70 -56.09 31.14
CA LYS A 51 -15.62 -55.31 31.80
C LYS A 51 -14.96 -54.38 30.77
N GLY A 52 -14.73 -53.12 31.15
CA GLY A 52 -14.25 -52.09 30.22
C GLY A 52 -15.25 -51.73 29.12
N GLY A 53 -16.54 -52.06 29.29
CA GLY A 53 -17.61 -51.80 28.33
C GLY A 53 -17.57 -52.69 27.08
N LEU A 54 -16.68 -53.68 27.01
CA LEU A 54 -16.45 -54.52 25.84
C LEU A 54 -17.16 -55.88 25.96
N ASP A 55 -17.94 -56.24 24.94
CA ASP A 55 -18.59 -57.54 24.77
C ASP A 55 -18.05 -58.23 23.51
N LEU A 56 -17.39 -59.39 23.72
CA LEU A 56 -16.76 -60.19 22.66
C LEU A 56 -17.59 -61.42 22.28
N SER A 57 -18.77 -61.61 22.90
CA SER A 57 -19.63 -62.79 22.70
C SER A 57 -20.44 -62.77 21.40
N SER A 58 -20.49 -61.62 20.71
CA SER A 58 -21.06 -61.54 19.37
C SER A 58 -20.31 -60.52 18.51
N TYR A 59 -20.23 -60.82 17.21
CA TYR A 59 -19.62 -59.94 16.20
C TYR A 59 -20.16 -58.50 16.23
N PRO A 60 -21.49 -58.25 16.24
CA PRO A 60 -22.01 -56.89 16.28
C PRO A 60 -21.74 -56.15 17.59
N ASN A 61 -21.66 -56.83 18.73
CA ASN A 61 -21.35 -56.17 20.01
C ASN A 61 -19.85 -55.86 20.14
N MET A 62 -18.98 -56.73 19.65
CA MET A 62 -17.54 -56.46 19.60
C MET A 62 -17.23 -55.20 18.76
N LEU A 63 -17.92 -55.03 17.63
CA LEU A 63 -17.75 -53.87 16.76
C LEU A 63 -18.22 -52.55 17.38
N LYS A 64 -19.15 -52.57 18.35
CA LYS A 64 -19.56 -51.36 19.09
C LYS A 64 -18.41 -50.80 19.94
N GLY A 65 -17.41 -51.62 20.26
CA GLY A 65 -16.28 -51.23 21.09
C GLY A 65 -16.63 -51.18 22.58
N GLY A 66 -15.66 -50.74 23.38
CA GLY A 66 -15.79 -50.59 24.83
C GLY A 66 -15.72 -49.13 25.28
N SER A 67 -15.58 -48.90 26.58
CA SER A 67 -15.46 -47.57 27.19
C SER A 67 -14.24 -46.77 26.71
N SER A 68 -13.25 -47.44 26.12
CA SER A 68 -12.02 -46.88 25.55
C SER A 68 -12.08 -46.71 24.01
N GLY A 69 -13.25 -46.86 23.39
CA GLY A 69 -13.45 -46.71 21.95
C GLY A 69 -13.55 -48.03 21.18
N GLY A 70 -13.30 -47.98 19.87
CA GLY A 70 -13.40 -49.14 18.98
C GLY A 70 -12.42 -50.26 19.32
N ALA A 71 -12.91 -51.50 19.41
CA ALA A 71 -12.08 -52.65 19.78
C ALA A 71 -11.17 -53.13 18.64
N VAL A 72 -11.64 -53.05 17.40
CA VAL A 72 -10.94 -53.56 16.21
C VAL A 72 -11.10 -52.60 15.03
N GLU A 73 -10.01 -52.41 14.29
CA GLU A 73 -9.94 -51.59 13.08
C GLU A 73 -9.76 -52.47 11.83
N PRO A 74 -10.71 -52.50 10.87
CA PRO A 74 -10.59 -53.34 9.68
C PRO A 74 -9.30 -53.04 8.89
N GLY A 75 -8.51 -54.06 8.63
CA GLY A 75 -7.28 -53.95 7.84
C GLY A 75 -6.09 -53.32 8.57
N ASN A 76 -6.19 -53.05 9.88
CA ASN A 76 -5.12 -52.45 10.69
C ASN A 76 -4.97 -53.15 12.05
N PRO A 77 -4.24 -54.27 12.14
CA PRO A 77 -3.96 -54.95 13.42
C PRO A 77 -3.29 -54.03 14.44
N ASP A 78 -2.26 -53.27 14.02
CA ASP A 78 -1.50 -52.40 14.92
C ASP A 78 -2.28 -51.16 15.40
N GLY A 79 -3.40 -50.82 14.76
CA GLY A 79 -4.35 -49.81 15.25
C GLY A 79 -5.52 -50.38 16.05
N SER A 80 -5.68 -51.70 16.07
CA SER A 80 -6.77 -52.38 16.78
C SER A 80 -6.41 -52.57 18.25
N LEU A 81 -7.12 -51.90 19.16
CA LEU A 81 -6.88 -52.01 20.61
C LEU A 81 -6.89 -53.47 21.07
N LEU A 82 -7.84 -54.27 20.59
CA LEU A 82 -7.94 -55.70 20.92
C LEU A 82 -6.65 -56.46 20.58
N TYR A 83 -6.04 -56.20 19.41
CA TYR A 83 -4.80 -56.85 19.00
C TYR A 83 -3.62 -56.44 19.89
N LYS A 84 -3.51 -55.15 20.22
CA LYS A 84 -2.44 -54.65 21.08
C LYS A 84 -2.50 -55.22 22.49
N LEU A 85 -3.70 -55.34 23.07
CA LEU A 85 -3.87 -55.86 24.42
C LEU A 85 -3.58 -57.37 24.49
N VAL A 86 -3.99 -58.16 23.49
CA VAL A 86 -3.74 -59.62 23.44
C VAL A 86 -2.32 -59.99 23.03
N SER A 87 -1.63 -59.09 22.33
CA SER A 87 -0.21 -59.25 21.96
C SER A 87 0.76 -58.68 23.00
N HIS A 88 0.24 -58.09 24.09
CA HIS A 88 0.98 -57.41 25.15
C HIS A 88 1.84 -56.23 24.64
N GLN A 89 1.32 -55.47 23.68
CA GLN A 89 1.96 -54.26 23.16
C GLN A 89 1.54 -52.98 23.91
N GLU A 90 0.38 -52.99 24.58
CA GLU A 90 -0.18 -51.84 25.30
C GLU A 90 -0.88 -52.33 26.58
N GLU A 91 -0.74 -51.59 27.70
CA GLU A 91 -1.39 -51.92 28.97
C GLU A 91 -2.83 -51.38 29.02
N PRO A 92 -3.80 -52.09 29.66
CA PRO A 92 -3.62 -53.30 30.47
C PRO A 92 -3.50 -54.58 29.64
N PHE A 93 -2.53 -55.44 29.98
CA PHE A 93 -2.32 -56.72 29.29
C PHE A 93 -3.51 -57.68 29.48
N MET A 94 -3.92 -58.31 28.39
CA MET A 94 -5.01 -59.29 28.36
C MET A 94 -4.50 -60.64 27.86
N PRO A 95 -4.74 -61.76 28.58
CA PRO A 95 -5.68 -61.91 29.69
C PRO A 95 -5.10 -61.50 31.06
N HIS A 96 -5.88 -60.74 31.84
CA HIS A 96 -5.44 -60.19 33.12
C HIS A 96 -4.96 -61.28 34.12
N LYS A 97 -3.72 -61.16 34.61
CA LYS A 97 -3.03 -62.13 35.48
C LYS A 97 -2.76 -63.51 34.85
N LYS A 98 -2.74 -63.61 33.52
CA LYS A 98 -2.28 -64.80 32.79
C LYS A 98 -1.16 -64.42 31.82
N ASP A 99 -0.44 -65.44 31.34
CA ASP A 99 0.58 -65.27 30.31
C ASP A 99 -0.04 -64.84 28.97
N LYS A 100 0.80 -64.24 28.12
CA LYS A 100 0.46 -63.83 26.76
C LYS A 100 -0.19 -64.99 26.00
N LEU A 101 -1.20 -64.67 25.20
CA LEU A 101 -1.83 -65.65 24.31
C LEU A 101 -0.80 -66.27 23.36
N ALA A 102 -1.01 -67.54 23.00
CA ALA A 102 -0.09 -68.26 22.12
C ALA A 102 0.09 -67.49 20.80
N ASP A 103 1.31 -67.43 20.27
CA ASP A 103 1.62 -66.64 19.08
C ASP A 103 0.75 -67.02 17.86
N ALA A 104 0.31 -68.28 17.78
CA ALA A 104 -0.64 -68.74 16.76
C ALA A 104 -2.02 -68.07 16.89
N GLN A 105 -2.52 -67.85 18.10
CA GLN A 105 -3.80 -67.19 18.37
C GLN A 105 -3.71 -65.68 18.13
N VAL A 106 -2.60 -65.06 18.53
CA VAL A 106 -2.32 -63.64 18.24
C VAL A 106 -2.21 -63.42 16.72
N ALA A 107 -1.52 -64.32 16.01
CA ALA A 107 -1.42 -64.28 14.55
C ALA A 107 -2.77 -64.53 13.86
N LEU A 108 -3.64 -65.36 14.44
CA LEU A 108 -4.99 -65.60 13.93
C LEU A 108 -5.85 -64.34 14.02
N VAL A 109 -5.83 -63.65 15.16
CA VAL A 109 -6.51 -62.36 15.35
C VAL A 109 -5.95 -61.31 14.38
N ALA A 110 -4.62 -61.21 14.22
CA ALA A 110 -4.00 -60.30 13.26
C ALA A 110 -4.44 -60.56 11.81
N LYS A 111 -4.43 -61.83 11.38
CA LYS A 111 -4.83 -62.24 10.03
C LYS A 111 -6.31 -61.94 9.77
N TRP A 112 -7.17 -62.17 10.75
CA TRP A 112 -8.59 -61.85 10.64
C TRP A 112 -8.87 -60.33 10.56
N ILE A 113 -8.18 -59.53 11.38
CA ILE A 113 -8.25 -58.06 11.30
C ILE A 113 -7.75 -57.58 9.93
N THR A 114 -6.61 -58.11 9.47
CA THR A 114 -6.03 -57.79 8.15
C THR A 114 -6.98 -58.16 7.00
N GLY A 115 -7.69 -59.29 7.12
CA GLY A 115 -8.69 -59.76 6.16
C GLY A 115 -10.01 -58.98 6.14
N GLY A 116 -10.12 -57.89 6.92
CA GLY A 116 -11.28 -57.00 6.91
C GLY A 116 -12.44 -57.46 7.80
N LEU A 117 -12.14 -58.15 8.91
CA LEU A 117 -13.11 -58.53 9.95
C LEU A 117 -14.32 -59.29 9.40
N LEU A 118 -14.10 -60.37 8.67
CA LEU A 118 -15.19 -61.18 8.10
C LEU A 118 -16.02 -61.84 9.21
N GLU A 119 -17.35 -61.73 9.15
CA GLU A 119 -18.26 -62.39 10.11
C GLU A 119 -18.48 -63.87 9.74
N THR A 120 -18.87 -64.14 8.49
CA THR A 120 -19.08 -65.49 7.91
C THR A 120 -18.39 -65.63 6.55
N LYS A 121 -18.40 -66.85 5.95
CA LYS A 121 -17.76 -67.13 4.65
C LYS A 121 -18.34 -66.33 3.47
N SER A 122 -19.59 -65.86 3.60
CA SER A 122 -20.30 -65.04 2.60
C SER A 122 -20.24 -63.53 2.88
N SER A 123 -19.70 -63.11 4.03
CA SER A 123 -19.55 -61.68 4.36
C SER A 123 -18.55 -60.98 3.45
N THR A 124 -18.79 -59.71 3.14
CA THR A 124 -17.85 -58.84 2.43
C THR A 124 -16.85 -58.23 3.43
N ALA A 125 -15.58 -58.16 3.06
CA ALA A 125 -14.55 -57.57 3.90
C ALA A 125 -14.85 -56.09 4.14
N LYS A 126 -14.81 -55.65 5.41
CA LYS A 126 -14.93 -54.24 5.77
C LYS A 126 -13.71 -53.49 5.23
N LYS A 127 -13.95 -52.43 4.45
CA LYS A 127 -12.89 -51.64 3.81
C LYS A 127 -11.98 -51.01 4.87
N LYS A 128 -10.66 -51.10 4.66
CA LYS A 128 -9.65 -50.32 5.38
C LYS A 128 -10.03 -48.83 5.29
N LYS A 129 -10.06 -48.10 6.40
CA LYS A 129 -10.16 -46.63 6.37
C LYS A 129 -9.05 -46.12 5.43
N LYS A 130 -9.45 -45.44 4.35
CA LYS A 130 -8.52 -44.96 3.33
C LYS A 130 -7.52 -44.02 4.01
N ALA A 131 -6.24 -44.08 3.61
CA ALA A 131 -5.22 -43.18 4.14
C ALA A 131 -5.67 -41.72 4.06
N ALA A 132 -5.40 -40.97 5.14
CA ALA A 132 -5.77 -39.58 5.30
C ALA A 132 -5.52 -38.78 4.02
N PHE A 133 -6.55 -38.09 3.53
CA PHE A 133 -6.40 -37.10 2.49
C PHE A 133 -5.57 -35.96 3.09
N ASP A 134 -4.27 -35.89 2.76
CA ASP A 134 -3.42 -34.78 3.19
C ASP A 134 -3.91 -33.52 2.48
N LEU A 135 -4.58 -32.65 3.24
CA LEU A 135 -5.06 -31.36 2.75
C LEU A 135 -3.89 -30.41 2.43
N GLY A 136 -2.65 -30.76 2.80
CA GLY A 136 -1.44 -29.97 2.59
C GLY A 136 -1.39 -28.69 3.43
N PHE A 137 -2.26 -28.58 4.44
CA PHE A 137 -2.35 -27.44 5.35
C PHE A 137 -1.87 -27.83 6.74
N VAL A 138 -1.06 -26.98 7.35
CA VAL A 138 -0.58 -27.18 8.71
C VAL A 138 -1.69 -26.73 9.67
N ALA A 139 -2.20 -27.66 10.47
CA ALA A 139 -3.07 -27.39 11.61
C ALA A 139 -2.37 -26.43 12.59
N VAL A 140 -3.05 -25.39 13.05
CA VAL A 140 -2.50 -24.45 14.05
C VAL A 140 -3.51 -24.31 15.18
N THR A 141 -3.21 -24.95 16.31
CA THR A 141 -4.00 -24.84 17.54
C THR A 141 -3.57 -23.64 18.37
N ASP A 142 -2.29 -23.24 18.30
CA ASP A 142 -1.73 -22.13 19.06
C ASP A 142 -0.98 -21.10 18.21
N GLY A 143 -1.29 -19.83 18.43
CA GLY A 143 -0.54 -18.70 17.88
C GLY A 143 -0.69 -18.48 16.36
N LYS A 144 0.18 -17.61 15.83
CA LYS A 144 0.24 -17.27 14.41
C LYS A 144 0.97 -18.38 13.64
N PRO A 145 0.46 -18.85 12.50
CA PRO A 145 1.11 -19.85 11.66
C PRO A 145 2.52 -19.43 11.24
N GLU A 146 3.44 -20.39 11.23
CA GLU A 146 4.77 -20.20 10.65
C GLU A 146 4.69 -20.15 9.11
N GLY A 147 5.52 -19.29 8.50
CA GLY A 147 5.59 -19.12 7.06
C GLY A 147 4.92 -17.85 6.52
N PRO A 148 4.90 -17.68 5.18
CA PRO A 148 4.32 -16.50 4.55
C PRO A 148 2.80 -16.45 4.77
N LEU A 149 2.28 -15.25 5.02
CA LEU A 149 0.85 -15.02 5.19
C LEU A 149 0.07 -15.52 3.95
N PRO A 150 -1.11 -16.15 4.15
CA PRO A 150 -1.91 -16.68 3.05
C PRO A 150 -2.53 -15.53 2.25
N MET A 151 -1.81 -15.06 1.23
CA MET A 151 -2.25 -14.01 0.32
C MET A 151 -2.76 -14.59 -1.00
N PRO A 152 -3.89 -14.09 -1.53
CA PRO A 152 -4.37 -14.45 -2.87
C PRO A 152 -3.38 -14.00 -3.96
N GLU A 153 -3.08 -14.86 -4.92
CA GLU A 153 -2.16 -14.51 -6.02
C GLU A 153 -2.91 -14.12 -7.30
N HIS A 154 -3.73 -15.03 -7.84
CA HIS A 154 -4.35 -14.88 -9.16
C HIS A 154 -5.80 -15.37 -9.14
N LEU A 155 -6.62 -14.76 -8.29
CA LEU A 155 -8.02 -15.11 -8.18
C LEU A 155 -8.88 -14.47 -9.27
N LEU A 156 -10.05 -15.04 -9.50
CA LEU A 156 -11.07 -14.46 -10.37
C LEU A 156 -11.52 -13.11 -9.83
N LEU A 157 -11.57 -12.10 -10.70
CA LEU A 157 -12.10 -10.76 -10.37
C LEU A 157 -13.46 -10.50 -11.05
N GLU A 158 -13.89 -11.41 -11.92
CA GLU A 158 -15.22 -11.40 -12.54
C GLU A 158 -16.25 -11.87 -11.52
N PRO A 159 -17.28 -11.06 -11.22
CA PRO A 159 -18.35 -11.48 -10.34
C PRO A 159 -19.18 -12.58 -10.99
N VAL A 160 -19.56 -13.59 -10.21
CA VAL A 160 -20.45 -14.67 -10.64
C VAL A 160 -21.85 -14.13 -10.91
N VAL A 161 -22.28 -13.19 -10.08
CA VAL A 161 -23.55 -12.47 -10.23
C VAL A 161 -23.30 -10.99 -9.97
N SER A 162 -23.86 -10.14 -10.81
CA SER A 162 -23.90 -8.69 -10.60
C SER A 162 -25.34 -8.21 -10.80
N THR A 163 -25.98 -7.77 -9.73
CA THR A 163 -27.38 -7.28 -9.74
C THR A 163 -27.42 -5.75 -9.66
N ASP A 164 -28.58 -5.14 -9.96
CA ASP A 164 -28.74 -3.69 -9.86
C ASP A 164 -28.75 -3.17 -8.41
N ARG A 165 -29.11 -4.04 -7.45
CA ARG A 165 -29.12 -3.74 -6.02
C ARG A 165 -28.36 -4.81 -5.26
N ALA A 166 -27.42 -4.39 -4.43
CA ALA A 166 -26.73 -5.28 -3.51
C ALA A 166 -27.73 -5.89 -2.51
N GLY A 167 -27.61 -7.20 -2.26
CA GLY A 167 -28.30 -7.86 -1.15
C GLY A 167 -27.64 -7.52 0.19
N GLY A 168 -28.34 -7.76 1.29
CA GLY A 168 -27.78 -7.57 2.62
C GLY A 168 -26.51 -8.40 2.83
N THR A 169 -25.52 -7.83 3.52
CA THR A 169 -24.28 -8.54 3.85
C THR A 169 -24.52 -9.41 5.08
N SER A 170 -24.98 -10.63 4.84
CA SER A 170 -25.35 -11.64 5.84
C SER A 170 -24.16 -12.21 6.62
N ALA A 171 -22.97 -12.21 6.03
CA ALA A 171 -21.76 -12.71 6.68
C ALA A 171 -20.52 -11.88 6.31
N LEU A 172 -19.64 -11.72 7.29
CA LEU A 172 -18.30 -11.15 7.15
C LEU A 172 -17.32 -12.03 7.93
N ALA A 173 -16.11 -12.19 7.41
CA ALA A 173 -15.01 -12.79 8.14
C ALA A 173 -13.73 -12.02 7.87
N SER A 174 -12.93 -11.73 8.90
CA SER A 174 -11.56 -11.27 8.70
C SER A 174 -10.63 -12.46 8.81
N ASN A 175 -9.60 -12.50 7.95
CA ASN A 175 -8.51 -13.43 8.14
C ASN A 175 -7.81 -13.10 9.48
N PRO A 176 -7.46 -14.10 10.31
CA PRO A 176 -6.86 -13.83 11.62
C PRO A 176 -5.46 -13.19 11.52
N TRP A 177 -4.71 -13.46 10.45
CA TRP A 177 -3.29 -13.12 10.36
C TRP A 177 -2.92 -12.23 9.17
N ALA A 178 -3.66 -12.35 8.07
CA ALA A 178 -3.43 -11.62 6.84
C ALA A 178 -4.38 -10.41 6.72
N PRO A 179 -4.01 -9.35 5.98
CA PRO A 179 -4.86 -8.18 5.77
C PRO A 179 -6.02 -8.46 4.80
N ILE A 180 -6.82 -9.50 5.03
CA ILE A 180 -7.89 -9.95 4.14
C ILE A 180 -9.22 -9.97 4.89
N VAL A 181 -10.28 -9.49 4.24
CA VAL A 181 -11.66 -9.69 4.68
C VAL A 181 -12.43 -10.43 3.58
N ALA A 182 -13.25 -11.41 3.98
CA ALA A 182 -14.24 -12.05 3.15
C ALA A 182 -15.61 -11.40 3.38
N VAL A 183 -16.27 -11.00 2.30
CA VAL A 183 -17.59 -10.38 2.29
C VAL A 183 -18.56 -11.30 1.57
N ALA A 184 -19.68 -11.64 2.21
CA ALA A 184 -20.75 -12.39 1.56
C ALA A 184 -21.44 -11.52 0.50
N GLY A 185 -21.50 -12.06 -0.71
CA GLY A 185 -22.31 -11.54 -1.81
C GLY A 185 -23.30 -12.60 -2.30
N GLN A 186 -24.12 -12.24 -3.27
CA GLN A 186 -25.08 -13.18 -3.87
C GLN A 186 -24.34 -14.23 -4.70
N LYS A 187 -24.43 -15.51 -4.30
CA LYS A 187 -23.74 -16.65 -4.94
C LYS A 187 -22.21 -16.53 -5.03
N GLN A 188 -21.59 -15.70 -4.19
CA GLN A 188 -20.15 -15.48 -4.22
C GLN A 188 -19.64 -14.92 -2.89
N ALA A 189 -18.41 -15.25 -2.52
CA ALA A 189 -17.67 -14.55 -1.47
C ALA A 189 -16.61 -13.64 -2.10
N LEU A 190 -16.48 -12.41 -1.61
CA LEU A 190 -15.52 -11.43 -2.13
C LEU A 190 -14.39 -11.21 -1.13
N LEU A 191 -13.15 -11.34 -1.59
CA LEU A 191 -11.96 -11.10 -0.80
C LEU A 191 -11.43 -9.70 -1.06
N TYR A 192 -11.29 -8.90 -0.01
CA TYR A 192 -10.72 -7.56 -0.08
C TYR A 192 -9.48 -7.42 0.78
N HIS A 193 -8.53 -6.62 0.31
CA HIS A 193 -7.41 -6.19 1.13
C HIS A 193 -7.90 -5.14 2.12
N THR A 194 -7.71 -5.39 3.41
CA THR A 194 -8.26 -4.56 4.49
C THR A 194 -7.62 -3.16 4.57
N GLU A 195 -6.37 -3.02 4.12
CA GLU A 195 -5.65 -1.73 4.09
C GLU A 195 -5.92 -0.91 2.83
N THR A 196 -5.61 -1.45 1.64
CA THR A 196 -5.76 -0.79 0.34
C THR A 196 -7.20 -0.75 -0.18
N LEU A 197 -8.10 -1.55 0.41
CA LEU A 197 -9.50 -1.71 0.02
C LEU A 197 -9.69 -2.27 -1.40
N GLU A 198 -8.64 -2.84 -1.97
CA GLU A 198 -8.71 -3.46 -3.30
C GLU A 198 -9.34 -4.85 -3.24
N LEU A 199 -10.13 -5.16 -4.27
CA LEU A 199 -10.68 -6.50 -4.47
C LEU A 199 -9.53 -7.44 -4.89
N LEU A 200 -9.25 -8.45 -4.06
CA LEU A 200 -8.22 -9.46 -4.27
C LEU A 200 -8.74 -10.66 -5.07
N GLY A 201 -10.02 -11.00 -4.91
CA GLY A 201 -10.61 -12.16 -5.57
C GLY A 201 -12.08 -12.35 -5.27
N ILE A 202 -12.73 -13.18 -6.09
CA ILE A 202 -14.12 -13.59 -5.96
C ILE A 202 -14.14 -15.12 -6.00
N LEU A 203 -14.81 -15.71 -5.02
CA LEU A 203 -14.96 -17.15 -4.85
C LEU A 203 -16.42 -17.53 -5.15
N PRO A 204 -16.67 -18.35 -6.19
CA PRO A 204 -18.03 -18.77 -6.55
C PRO A 204 -18.68 -19.64 -5.48
N PHE A 205 -19.93 -19.33 -5.14
CA PHE A 205 -20.79 -20.12 -4.26
C PHE A 205 -22.14 -20.40 -4.93
N GLU A 206 -22.17 -21.39 -5.81
CA GLU A 206 -23.33 -21.65 -6.68
C GLU A 206 -24.60 -22.11 -5.92
N ARG A 207 -24.45 -22.55 -4.67
CA ARG A 207 -25.54 -23.10 -3.85
C ARG A 207 -26.59 -22.06 -3.43
N GLY A 208 -26.27 -20.76 -3.45
CA GLY A 208 -27.24 -19.71 -3.14
C GLY A 208 -26.65 -18.53 -2.36
N PHE A 209 -27.28 -18.20 -1.25
CA PHE A 209 -26.84 -17.14 -0.35
C PHE A 209 -25.91 -17.71 0.71
N ILE A 210 -24.88 -16.95 1.06
CA ILE A 210 -23.95 -17.31 2.13
C ILE A 210 -24.51 -16.72 3.43
N GLU A 211 -24.67 -17.52 4.47
CA GLU A 211 -25.20 -17.09 5.78
C GLU A 211 -24.12 -17.06 6.87
N SER A 212 -23.03 -17.81 6.66
CA SER A 212 -21.84 -17.77 7.52
C SER A 212 -20.57 -17.82 6.69
N LEU A 213 -19.56 -17.06 7.13
CA LEU A 213 -18.20 -17.09 6.60
C LEU A 213 -17.24 -17.23 7.77
N THR A 214 -16.28 -18.15 7.64
CA THR A 214 -15.26 -18.34 8.67
C THR A 214 -13.93 -18.70 8.02
N PHE A 215 -12.86 -18.01 8.42
CA PHE A 215 -11.51 -18.43 8.06
C PHE A 215 -11.07 -19.54 9.02
N SER A 216 -10.38 -20.53 8.48
CA SER A 216 -9.53 -21.43 9.26
C SER A 216 -8.62 -20.66 10.20
N ARG A 217 -8.25 -21.30 11.31
CA ARG A 217 -7.35 -20.69 12.29
C ARG A 217 -6.02 -20.29 11.68
N ASN A 218 -5.49 -21.07 10.75
CA ASN A 218 -4.26 -20.74 10.03
C ASN A 218 -4.45 -19.72 8.88
N GLY A 219 -5.71 -19.34 8.58
CA GLY A 219 -6.07 -18.38 7.54
C GLY A 219 -5.93 -18.91 6.10
N GLN A 220 -5.58 -20.17 5.89
CA GLN A 220 -5.33 -20.74 4.56
C GLN A 220 -6.61 -21.19 3.85
N LEU A 221 -7.63 -21.59 4.63
CA LEU A 221 -8.98 -21.92 4.16
C LEU A 221 -9.99 -20.87 4.58
N LEU A 222 -11.00 -20.67 3.74
CA LEU A 222 -12.26 -20.00 4.06
C LEU A 222 -13.41 -20.97 3.81
N ILE A 223 -14.30 -21.11 4.78
CA ILE A 223 -15.56 -21.82 4.62
C ILE A 223 -16.72 -20.83 4.49
N ALA A 224 -17.66 -21.17 3.63
CA ALA A 224 -18.98 -20.56 3.58
C ALA A 224 -20.04 -21.62 3.87
N GLY A 225 -20.88 -21.36 4.87
CA GLY A 225 -22.15 -22.05 5.06
C GLY A 225 -23.27 -21.25 4.39
N GLY A 226 -24.16 -21.93 3.68
CA GLY A 226 -25.29 -21.24 3.05
C GLY A 226 -26.14 -22.14 2.16
N GLY A 227 -26.98 -21.52 1.34
CA GLY A 227 -27.90 -22.22 0.48
C GLY A 227 -29.08 -21.39 -0.03
N ARG A 228 -30.11 -22.10 -0.44
CA ARG A 228 -31.45 -21.59 -0.73
C ARG A 228 -32.43 -22.31 0.17
N GLY A 229 -33.19 -21.53 0.93
CA GLY A 229 -34.20 -22.03 1.85
C GLY A 229 -35.11 -23.07 1.21
N GLY A 230 -35.28 -24.22 1.87
CA GLY A 230 -36.11 -25.34 1.42
C GLY A 230 -35.73 -25.98 0.07
N LYS A 231 -34.52 -25.72 -0.45
CA LYS A 231 -34.05 -26.31 -1.72
C LYS A 231 -32.72 -27.02 -1.59
N VAL A 232 -31.70 -26.30 -1.12
CA VAL A 232 -30.33 -26.81 -1.05
C VAL A 232 -29.55 -25.99 -0.06
N GLY A 233 -28.88 -26.63 0.89
CA GLY A 233 -27.88 -25.99 1.72
C GLY A 233 -26.66 -26.87 1.89
N GLY A 234 -25.56 -26.25 2.28
CA GLY A 234 -24.30 -26.93 2.51
C GLY A 234 -23.18 -25.94 2.79
N MET A 235 -21.99 -26.48 2.86
CA MET A 235 -20.76 -25.75 3.09
C MET A 235 -19.81 -25.94 1.90
N VAL A 236 -19.09 -24.89 1.55
CA VAL A 236 -17.98 -24.93 0.59
C VAL A 236 -16.73 -24.38 1.26
N ALA A 237 -15.59 -25.04 1.07
CA ALA A 237 -14.29 -24.55 1.55
C ALA A 237 -13.38 -24.22 0.38
N TRP A 238 -12.78 -23.03 0.41
CA TRP A 238 -11.80 -22.58 -0.57
C TRP A 238 -10.43 -22.40 0.05
N ASP A 239 -9.42 -22.75 -0.72
CA ASP A 239 -8.03 -22.33 -0.50
C ASP A 239 -7.89 -20.85 -0.86
N ILE A 240 -7.41 -20.03 0.07
CA ILE A 240 -7.34 -18.57 -0.08
C ILE A 240 -6.28 -18.13 -1.10
N LYS A 241 -5.17 -18.86 -1.17
CA LYS A 241 -4.06 -18.52 -2.07
C LYS A 241 -4.45 -18.73 -3.53
N THR A 242 -5.09 -19.87 -3.80
CA THR A 242 -5.43 -20.33 -5.15
C THR A 242 -6.88 -20.06 -5.56
N GLY A 243 -7.76 -19.80 -4.60
CA GLY A 243 -9.22 -19.70 -4.78
C GLY A 243 -9.88 -21.01 -5.14
N ARG A 244 -9.13 -22.12 -5.09
CA ARG A 244 -9.64 -23.43 -5.46
C ARG A 244 -10.62 -23.91 -4.40
N GLN A 245 -11.79 -24.33 -4.84
CA GLN A 245 -12.70 -25.09 -4.00
C GLN A 245 -12.08 -26.44 -3.66
N ARG A 246 -11.80 -26.67 -2.38
CA ARG A 246 -11.18 -27.89 -1.86
C ARG A 246 -12.22 -28.95 -1.55
N MET A 247 -13.39 -28.54 -1.07
CA MET A 247 -14.45 -29.46 -0.66
C MET A 247 -15.82 -28.80 -0.65
N THR A 248 -16.83 -29.67 -0.74
CA THR A 248 -18.25 -29.34 -0.51
C THR A 248 -18.79 -30.36 0.48
N LEU A 249 -19.37 -29.89 1.58
CA LEU A 249 -19.92 -30.73 2.65
C LEU A 249 -21.36 -30.34 2.94
N GLY A 250 -22.13 -31.25 3.56
CA GLY A 250 -23.53 -31.01 3.91
C GLY A 250 -24.43 -30.93 2.68
N LYS A 251 -25.19 -31.99 2.39
CA LYS A 251 -26.28 -31.98 1.40
C LYS A 251 -27.60 -31.75 2.13
N GLU A 252 -27.74 -30.56 2.71
CA GLU A 252 -28.95 -30.18 3.44
C GLU A 252 -30.07 -29.81 2.48
N TYR A 253 -31.31 -30.15 2.84
CA TYR A 253 -32.51 -29.75 2.09
C TYR A 253 -32.89 -28.28 2.33
N ASP A 254 -32.32 -27.67 3.38
CA ASP A 254 -32.52 -26.27 3.74
C ASP A 254 -31.16 -25.57 3.90
N THR A 255 -31.16 -24.25 4.01
CA THR A 255 -29.93 -23.45 4.14
C THR A 255 -29.13 -23.80 5.40
N VAL A 256 -27.80 -23.73 5.30
CA VAL A 256 -26.91 -23.80 6.47
C VAL A 256 -26.74 -22.38 7.00
N LEU A 257 -27.19 -22.13 8.22
CA LEU A 257 -27.18 -20.79 8.84
C LEU A 257 -25.86 -20.50 9.56
N ALA A 258 -25.21 -21.55 10.06
CA ALA A 258 -23.92 -21.46 10.70
C ALA A 258 -23.06 -22.66 10.33
N ALA A 259 -21.80 -22.39 10.03
CA ALA A 259 -20.77 -23.39 9.79
C ALA A 259 -19.47 -22.90 10.40
N ASP A 260 -18.79 -23.77 11.13
CA ASP A 260 -17.44 -23.52 11.64
C ASP A 260 -16.56 -24.75 11.48
N MET A 261 -15.24 -24.55 11.47
CA MET A 261 -14.24 -25.61 11.41
C MET A 261 -13.37 -25.60 12.65
N MET A 262 -12.94 -26.79 13.05
CA MET A 262 -11.97 -26.98 14.12
C MET A 262 -10.60 -26.46 13.68
N ALA A 263 -9.81 -25.90 14.61
CA ALA A 263 -8.52 -25.26 14.29
C ALA A 263 -7.47 -26.23 13.72
N ASP A 264 -7.61 -27.52 14.02
CA ASP A 264 -6.80 -28.61 13.48
C ASP A 264 -7.20 -29.06 12.07
N LEU A 265 -8.26 -28.46 11.51
CA LEU A 265 -8.84 -28.77 10.20
C LEU A 265 -9.33 -30.22 10.06
N THR A 266 -9.62 -30.92 11.17
CA THR A 266 -10.13 -32.30 11.14
C THR A 266 -11.64 -32.38 11.07
N THR A 267 -12.34 -31.38 11.61
CA THR A 267 -13.79 -31.43 11.81
C THR A 267 -14.50 -30.13 11.42
N VAL A 268 -15.65 -30.24 10.75
CA VAL A 268 -16.60 -29.13 10.52
C VAL A 268 -17.91 -29.41 11.25
N ALA A 269 -18.51 -28.37 11.82
CA ALA A 269 -19.84 -28.42 12.40
C ALA A 269 -20.80 -27.49 11.63
N LEU A 270 -21.99 -28.01 11.30
CA LEU A 270 -23.05 -27.29 10.60
C LEU A 270 -24.30 -27.18 11.49
N GLY A 271 -24.91 -26.00 11.45
CA GLY A 271 -26.19 -25.66 12.08
C GLY A 271 -27.14 -25.01 11.08
N GLY A 272 -28.43 -25.24 11.26
CA GLY A 272 -29.47 -24.65 10.41
C GLY A 272 -30.89 -24.95 10.87
N PRO A 273 -31.89 -24.79 9.98
CA PRO A 273 -33.30 -24.97 10.29
C PRO A 273 -33.69 -26.38 10.74
N GLY A 274 -32.84 -27.37 10.45
CA GLY A 274 -33.02 -28.76 10.88
C GLY A 274 -32.89 -29.00 12.39
N LYS A 275 -32.62 -27.96 13.20
CA LYS A 275 -32.55 -27.98 14.68
C LYS A 275 -31.53 -28.97 15.25
N ARG A 276 -30.56 -29.35 14.41
CA ARG A 276 -29.56 -30.38 14.68
C ARG A 276 -28.20 -29.81 14.36
N ILE A 277 -27.22 -30.27 15.12
CA ILE A 277 -25.81 -30.01 14.83
C ILE A 277 -25.31 -31.24 14.08
N LYS A 278 -24.76 -31.02 12.89
CA LYS A 278 -24.16 -32.08 12.09
C LYS A 278 -22.67 -31.84 11.98
N MET A 279 -21.88 -32.80 12.42
CA MET A 279 -20.42 -32.72 12.38
C MET A 279 -19.88 -33.71 11.35
N PHE A 280 -18.85 -33.28 10.63
CA PHE A 280 -18.24 -34.05 9.54
C PHE A 280 -16.73 -34.02 9.69
N GLU A 281 -16.09 -35.12 9.33
CA GLU A 281 -14.64 -35.20 9.16
C GLU A 281 -14.24 -34.46 7.86
N LEU A 282 -13.31 -33.50 7.95
CA LEU A 282 -12.92 -32.60 6.85
C LEU A 282 -12.18 -33.33 5.71
N PRO A 283 -11.25 -34.29 5.97
CA PRO A 283 -10.56 -35.00 4.89
C PRO A 283 -11.47 -35.89 4.02
N THR A 284 -12.47 -36.54 4.62
CA THR A 284 -13.29 -37.57 3.96
C THR A 284 -14.71 -37.08 3.63
N GLY A 285 -15.20 -36.08 4.38
CA GLY A 285 -16.58 -35.64 4.38
C GLY A 285 -17.54 -36.61 5.06
N GLU A 286 -17.03 -37.60 5.81
CA GLU A 286 -17.85 -38.57 6.52
C GLU A 286 -18.58 -37.92 7.72
N PRO A 287 -19.86 -38.24 7.95
CA PRO A 287 -20.59 -37.73 9.10
C PRO A 287 -20.05 -38.36 10.39
N LEU A 288 -19.68 -37.52 11.36
CA LEU A 288 -19.23 -37.92 12.69
C LEU A 288 -20.37 -37.93 13.71
N TYR A 289 -21.02 -36.76 13.90
CA TYR A 289 -22.06 -36.57 14.91
C TYR A 289 -23.31 -35.93 14.33
N ASN A 290 -24.48 -36.35 14.83
CA ASN A 290 -25.79 -35.76 14.51
C ASN A 290 -26.57 -35.53 15.81
N ILE A 291 -26.37 -34.36 16.40
CA ILE A 291 -26.80 -34.04 17.76
C ILE A 291 -28.19 -33.38 17.70
N LYS A 292 -29.17 -33.96 18.39
CA LYS A 292 -30.55 -33.46 18.51
C LYS A 292 -30.81 -32.98 19.94
N LYS A 293 -30.61 -31.68 20.18
CA LYS A 293 -30.85 -31.05 21.49
C LYS A 293 -31.56 -29.70 21.39
N HIS A 294 -31.18 -28.88 20.41
CA HIS A 294 -31.77 -27.56 20.20
C HIS A 294 -33.28 -27.63 19.95
N SER A 295 -33.99 -26.63 20.50
CA SER A 295 -35.45 -26.55 20.39
C SER A 295 -35.91 -25.85 19.11
N ASP A 296 -35.01 -25.05 18.52
CA ASP A 296 -35.24 -24.32 17.29
C ASP A 296 -34.01 -24.30 16.37
N TRP A 297 -34.07 -23.48 15.32
CA TRP A 297 -33.02 -23.32 14.33
C TRP A 297 -31.68 -23.02 14.99
N VAL A 298 -30.63 -23.72 14.59
CA VAL A 298 -29.27 -23.46 15.08
C VAL A 298 -28.69 -22.32 14.26
N MET A 299 -28.59 -21.15 14.90
CA MET A 299 -28.24 -19.87 14.27
C MET A 299 -26.75 -19.55 14.38
N ALA A 300 -26.08 -20.12 15.39
CA ALA A 300 -24.66 -19.92 15.62
C ALA A 300 -23.97 -21.23 16.01
N VAL A 301 -22.77 -21.44 15.46
CA VAL A 301 -21.89 -22.58 15.71
C VAL A 301 -20.48 -22.02 15.76
N SER A 302 -19.70 -22.32 16.79
CA SER A 302 -18.30 -21.92 16.85
C SER A 302 -17.43 -22.86 17.68
N PHE A 303 -16.32 -23.33 17.12
CA PHE A 303 -15.31 -24.12 17.82
C PHE A 303 -14.43 -23.21 18.70
N SER A 304 -14.03 -23.71 19.86
CA SER A 304 -13.01 -23.05 20.67
C SER A 304 -11.65 -23.10 19.96
N PRO A 305 -10.81 -22.06 20.11
CA PRO A 305 -9.49 -22.01 19.49
C PRO A 305 -8.57 -23.20 19.82
N ASP A 306 -8.71 -23.77 21.02
CA ASP A 306 -7.95 -24.94 21.51
C ASP A 306 -8.46 -26.28 20.98
N THR A 307 -9.47 -26.27 20.11
CA THR A 307 -10.17 -27.42 19.52
C THR A 307 -10.96 -28.30 20.48
N VAL A 308 -10.99 -28.03 21.79
CA VAL A 308 -11.60 -28.92 22.79
C VAL A 308 -13.12 -28.83 22.80
N LEU A 309 -13.68 -27.64 22.56
CA LEU A 309 -15.10 -27.35 22.75
C LEU A 309 -15.75 -26.85 21.46
N LEU A 310 -17.06 -27.10 21.36
CA LEU A 310 -17.94 -26.54 20.33
C LEU A 310 -19.10 -25.83 21.03
N ALA A 311 -19.32 -24.55 20.74
CA ALA A 311 -20.48 -23.81 21.23
C ALA A 311 -21.53 -23.67 20.13
N THR A 312 -22.81 -23.85 20.48
CA THR A 312 -23.94 -23.74 19.56
C THR A 312 -25.10 -22.99 20.18
N GLY A 313 -25.72 -22.09 19.41
CA GLY A 313 -26.84 -21.25 19.83
C GLY A 313 -28.04 -21.44 18.90
N ASP A 314 -29.23 -21.51 19.49
CA ASP A 314 -30.49 -21.56 18.74
C ASP A 314 -31.33 -20.28 18.83
N ARG A 315 -32.33 -20.23 17.95
CA ARG A 315 -33.30 -19.13 17.82
C ARG A 315 -34.18 -18.91 19.06
N ASN A 316 -34.24 -19.86 19.99
CA ASN A 316 -35.03 -19.74 21.24
C ASN A 316 -34.16 -19.40 22.46
N GLY A 317 -32.89 -19.03 22.26
CA GLY A 317 -31.98 -18.70 23.37
C GLY A 317 -31.27 -19.90 23.99
N GLY A 318 -31.39 -21.10 23.40
CA GLY A 318 -30.68 -22.29 23.83
C GLY A 318 -29.21 -22.24 23.45
N LEU A 319 -28.33 -22.06 24.45
CA LEU A 319 -26.87 -22.11 24.29
C LEU A 319 -26.31 -23.39 24.90
N HIS A 320 -25.65 -24.20 24.07
CA HIS A 320 -25.02 -25.45 24.48
C HIS A 320 -23.54 -25.45 24.12
N VAL A 321 -22.74 -26.07 24.96
CA VAL A 321 -21.31 -26.33 24.73
C VAL A 321 -21.09 -27.83 24.75
N TRP A 322 -20.33 -28.33 23.80
CA TRP A 322 -20.07 -29.73 23.54
C TRP A 322 -18.58 -30.01 23.59
N GLU A 323 -18.21 -31.20 24.04
CA GLU A 323 -16.89 -31.75 23.76
C GLU A 323 -16.79 -32.04 22.25
N SER A 324 -15.82 -31.42 21.60
CA SER A 324 -15.72 -31.43 20.14
C SER A 324 -15.38 -32.82 19.57
N PHE A 325 -14.54 -33.58 20.27
CA PHE A 325 -14.06 -34.89 19.84
C PHE A 325 -15.06 -36.02 20.08
N THR A 326 -15.97 -35.87 21.04
CA THR A 326 -16.93 -36.92 21.45
C THR A 326 -18.37 -36.57 21.08
N GLY A 327 -18.67 -35.29 20.85
CA GLY A 327 -20.03 -34.78 20.66
C GLY A 327 -20.87 -34.77 21.95
N ASN A 328 -20.26 -35.03 23.12
CA ASN A 328 -20.95 -35.04 24.40
C ASN A 328 -21.31 -33.62 24.86
N LEU A 329 -22.44 -33.48 25.54
CA LEU A 329 -22.83 -32.20 26.13
C LEU A 329 -21.91 -31.87 27.31
N PHE A 330 -21.20 -30.75 27.21
CA PHE A 330 -20.33 -30.23 28.26
C PHE A 330 -21.08 -29.26 29.18
N TYR A 331 -21.73 -28.23 28.61
CA TYR A 331 -22.57 -27.29 29.37
C TYR A 331 -23.86 -26.92 28.64
N THR A 332 -24.89 -26.59 29.44
CA THR A 332 -26.04 -25.79 28.99
C THR A 332 -25.98 -24.43 29.67
N LEU A 333 -25.76 -23.38 28.89
CA LEU A 333 -25.52 -22.03 29.37
C LEU A 333 -26.84 -21.23 29.33
N ASN A 334 -27.65 -21.39 30.37
CA ASN A 334 -28.97 -20.75 30.45
C ASN A 334 -28.86 -19.25 30.71
N GLY A 335 -29.55 -18.44 29.92
CA GLY A 335 -29.66 -17.01 30.22
C GLY A 335 -30.34 -16.16 29.15
N HIS A 336 -30.01 -16.37 27.87
CA HIS A 336 -30.65 -15.65 26.77
C HIS A 336 -32.14 -16.01 26.68
N LYS A 337 -32.96 -15.02 26.30
CA LYS A 337 -34.42 -15.14 26.24
C LYS A 337 -34.98 -15.10 24.83
N ASP A 338 -34.11 -14.94 23.84
CA ASP A 338 -34.45 -14.81 22.43
C ASP A 338 -33.25 -15.33 21.60
N ASP A 339 -33.37 -15.26 20.28
CA ASP A 339 -32.41 -15.76 19.29
C ASP A 339 -30.95 -15.44 19.65
N ILE A 340 -30.10 -16.47 19.69
CA ILE A 340 -28.65 -16.31 19.79
C ILE A 340 -28.09 -16.14 18.39
N THR A 341 -27.83 -14.89 18.01
CA THR A 341 -27.50 -14.55 16.64
C THR A 341 -26.05 -14.89 16.28
N ARG A 342 -25.10 -14.70 17.21
CA ARG A 342 -23.67 -14.98 17.01
C ARG A 342 -22.96 -15.40 18.30
N LEU A 343 -21.90 -16.18 18.10
CA LEU A 343 -20.99 -16.68 19.13
C LEU A 343 -19.55 -16.32 18.75
N SER A 344 -18.73 -15.95 19.73
CA SER A 344 -17.32 -15.68 19.52
C SER A 344 -16.49 -16.08 20.72
N TRP A 345 -15.44 -16.87 20.48
CA TRP A 345 -14.49 -17.27 21.51
C TRP A 345 -13.39 -16.24 21.69
N ARG A 346 -12.97 -16.02 22.93
CA ARG A 346 -11.71 -15.34 23.22
C ARG A 346 -10.56 -16.25 22.83
N LEU A 347 -9.42 -15.65 22.48
CA LEU A 347 -8.25 -16.37 21.94
C LEU A 347 -7.71 -17.48 22.85
N ASP A 348 -7.94 -17.38 24.15
CA ASP A 348 -7.49 -18.33 25.17
C ASP A 348 -8.51 -19.45 25.46
N SER A 349 -9.60 -19.54 24.70
CA SER A 349 -10.67 -20.55 24.83
C SER A 349 -11.44 -20.55 26.16
N ASN A 350 -11.05 -19.73 27.13
CA ASN A 350 -11.64 -19.73 28.47
C ASN A 350 -12.95 -18.95 28.54
N VAL A 351 -13.19 -18.02 27.60
CA VAL A 351 -14.36 -17.15 27.60
C VAL A 351 -15.08 -17.21 26.26
N LEU A 352 -16.38 -17.50 26.31
CA LEU A 352 -17.30 -17.44 25.19
C LEU A 352 -18.15 -16.17 25.29
N ALA A 353 -18.26 -15.40 24.22
CA ALA A 353 -19.24 -14.33 24.06
C ALA A 353 -20.44 -14.81 23.25
N SER A 354 -21.64 -14.44 23.70
CA SER A 354 -22.89 -14.67 22.96
C SER A 354 -23.67 -13.36 22.81
N ALA A 355 -24.16 -13.11 21.59
CA ALA A 355 -25.08 -12.03 21.27
C ALA A 355 -26.48 -12.56 21.03
N SER A 356 -27.50 -11.75 21.35
CA SER A 356 -28.89 -12.14 21.18
C SER A 356 -29.82 -11.00 20.78
N GLU A 357 -30.91 -11.35 20.10
CA GLU A 357 -32.07 -10.47 19.85
C GLU A 357 -32.75 -9.99 21.15
N ASP A 358 -32.43 -10.59 22.31
CA ASP A 358 -32.82 -10.04 23.62
C ASP A 358 -32.11 -8.70 23.96
N GLY A 359 -31.23 -8.24 23.08
CA GLY A 359 -30.50 -6.97 23.18
C GLY A 359 -29.24 -7.07 24.03
N THR A 360 -28.92 -8.23 24.58
CA THR A 360 -27.77 -8.43 25.48
C THR A 360 -26.59 -9.10 24.79
N VAL A 361 -25.41 -8.78 25.31
CA VAL A 361 -24.21 -9.62 25.14
C VAL A 361 -23.88 -10.24 26.48
N ARG A 362 -23.50 -11.51 26.47
CA ARG A 362 -23.11 -12.27 27.66
C ARG A 362 -21.73 -12.89 27.47
N LEU A 363 -20.96 -12.93 28.54
CA LEU A 363 -19.67 -13.60 28.60
C LEU A 363 -19.78 -14.77 29.58
N TRP A 364 -19.26 -15.93 29.16
CA TRP A 364 -19.34 -17.19 29.88
C TRP A 364 -17.93 -17.74 30.12
N ALA A 365 -17.60 -18.09 31.36
CA ALA A 365 -16.33 -18.74 31.68
C ALA A 365 -16.46 -20.26 31.56
N MET A 366 -15.61 -20.89 30.75
CA MET A 366 -15.66 -22.34 30.53
C MET A 366 -15.10 -23.16 31.68
N VAL A 367 -14.31 -22.55 32.57
CA VAL A 367 -13.78 -23.22 33.77
C VAL A 367 -14.92 -23.79 34.64
N ASN A 368 -16.08 -23.14 34.68
CA ASN A 368 -17.21 -23.56 35.51
C ASN A 368 -18.59 -23.41 34.85
N GLY A 369 -18.65 -23.05 33.57
CA GLY A 369 -19.90 -22.88 32.83
C GLY A 369 -20.77 -21.71 33.30
N LYS A 370 -20.23 -20.74 34.04
CA LYS A 370 -21.02 -19.62 34.60
C LYS A 370 -20.91 -18.35 33.75
N GLN A 371 -21.99 -17.59 33.72
CA GLN A 371 -21.99 -16.23 33.20
C GLN A 371 -21.11 -15.34 34.08
N VAL A 372 -20.09 -14.71 33.49
CA VAL A 372 -19.22 -13.76 34.19
C VAL A 372 -19.63 -12.31 33.98
N LYS A 373 -20.25 -11.99 32.84
CA LYS A 373 -20.80 -10.66 32.53
C LYS A 373 -22.03 -10.74 31.64
N SER A 374 -22.90 -9.74 31.77
CA SER A 374 -24.00 -9.48 30.85
C SER A 374 -24.30 -7.98 30.85
N TRP A 375 -24.60 -7.43 29.68
CA TRP A 375 -25.04 -6.05 29.54
C TRP A 375 -25.94 -5.89 28.32
N THR A 376 -26.78 -4.85 28.32
CA THR A 376 -27.59 -4.47 27.16
C THR A 376 -26.71 -3.74 26.14
N ALA A 377 -26.28 -4.46 25.11
CA ALA A 377 -25.40 -3.91 24.09
C ALA A 377 -26.17 -3.05 23.08
N HIS A 378 -27.34 -3.52 22.61
CA HIS A 378 -28.13 -2.83 21.58
C HIS A 378 -29.63 -2.91 21.86
N GLY A 379 -30.33 -1.78 21.79
CA GLY A 379 -31.78 -1.72 21.96
C GLY A 379 -32.48 -2.37 20.76
N GLY A 380 -33.43 -3.26 21.04
CA GLY A 380 -34.20 -3.99 20.02
C GLY A 380 -33.47 -5.19 19.40
N GLY A 381 -32.28 -5.56 19.90
CA GLY A 381 -31.58 -6.79 19.51
C GLY A 381 -30.13 -6.58 19.08
N THR A 382 -29.25 -7.46 19.54
CA THR A 382 -27.84 -7.53 19.13
C THR A 382 -27.70 -8.60 18.06
N LEU A 383 -27.16 -8.24 16.89
CA LEU A 383 -27.12 -9.11 15.71
C LEU A 383 -25.77 -9.80 15.52
N SER A 384 -24.67 -9.19 15.97
CA SER A 384 -23.34 -9.79 15.88
C SER A 384 -22.45 -9.40 17.06
N VAL A 385 -21.51 -10.29 17.39
CA VAL A 385 -20.44 -10.09 18.37
C VAL A 385 -19.17 -10.79 17.88
N GLN A 386 -18.02 -10.13 17.99
CA GLN A 386 -16.72 -10.72 17.66
C GLN A 386 -15.62 -10.22 18.59
N PHE A 387 -14.82 -11.14 19.13
CA PHE A 387 -13.56 -10.82 19.79
C PHE A 387 -12.46 -10.47 18.78
N ASN A 388 -11.55 -9.58 19.18
CA ASN A 388 -10.24 -9.46 18.54
C ASN A 388 -9.14 -10.16 19.35
N HIS A 389 -7.91 -10.16 18.80
CA HIS A 389 -6.74 -10.76 19.45
C HIS A 389 -6.36 -10.12 20.79
N ASN A 390 -6.79 -8.88 21.05
CA ASN A 390 -6.53 -8.16 22.30
C ASN A 390 -7.62 -8.42 23.37
N GLY A 391 -8.67 -9.18 23.04
CA GLY A 391 -9.80 -9.45 23.94
C GLY A 391 -10.88 -8.35 23.97
N ASP A 392 -10.77 -7.30 23.14
CA ASP A 392 -11.88 -6.36 22.93
C ASP A 392 -12.97 -7.01 22.06
N LEU A 393 -14.18 -6.49 22.15
CA LEU A 393 -15.36 -6.97 21.42
C LEU A 393 -15.90 -5.88 20.49
N VAL A 394 -16.37 -6.28 19.30
CA VAL A 394 -17.21 -5.45 18.44
C VAL A 394 -18.59 -6.05 18.38
N THR A 395 -19.62 -5.21 18.47
CA THR A 395 -21.03 -5.62 18.39
C THR A 395 -21.80 -4.71 17.46
N VAL A 396 -22.86 -5.25 16.86
CA VAL A 396 -23.84 -4.48 16.08
C VAL A 396 -25.25 -4.87 16.46
N GLY A 397 -26.23 -4.01 16.20
CA GLY A 397 -27.61 -4.32 16.52
C GLY A 397 -28.65 -3.44 15.81
N ARG A 398 -29.92 -3.69 16.16
CA ARG A 398 -31.09 -3.04 15.54
C ARG A 398 -31.18 -1.53 15.80
N ASP A 399 -30.44 -1.03 16.79
CA ASP A 399 -30.27 0.41 17.07
C ASP A 399 -29.43 1.16 16.01
N LYS A 400 -29.02 0.47 14.94
CA LYS A 400 -28.20 0.97 13.82
C LYS A 400 -26.85 1.53 14.27
N GLN A 401 -26.25 0.92 15.28
CA GLN A 401 -24.95 1.32 15.80
C GLN A 401 -23.98 0.15 15.78
N VAL A 402 -22.70 0.49 15.75
CA VAL A 402 -21.59 -0.44 15.99
C VAL A 402 -20.92 0.02 17.29
N LYS A 403 -20.71 -0.89 18.22
CA LYS A 403 -20.11 -0.58 19.53
C LYS A 403 -18.87 -1.44 19.74
N ILE A 404 -17.84 -0.84 20.33
CA ILE A 404 -16.62 -1.54 20.72
C ILE A 404 -16.54 -1.53 22.24
N TRP A 405 -16.23 -2.68 22.83
CA TRP A 405 -16.19 -2.92 24.26
C TRP A 405 -14.81 -3.47 24.65
N ASP A 406 -14.39 -3.18 25.88
CA ASP A 406 -13.27 -3.92 26.46
C ASP A 406 -13.71 -5.32 26.92
N GLN A 407 -12.75 -6.13 27.33
CA GLN A 407 -12.96 -7.47 27.86
C GLN A 407 -13.89 -7.55 29.10
N ASN A 408 -14.17 -6.43 29.76
CA ASN A 408 -15.02 -6.36 30.94
C ASN A 408 -16.46 -5.91 30.61
N GLY A 409 -16.76 -5.66 29.33
CA GLY A 409 -18.05 -5.15 28.87
C GLY A 409 -18.20 -3.64 29.02
N LYS A 410 -17.11 -2.90 29.25
CA LYS A 410 -17.15 -1.44 29.26
C LYS A 410 -17.08 -0.91 27.83
N GLN A 411 -18.02 -0.04 27.47
CA GLN A 411 -18.05 0.56 26.14
C GLN A 411 -16.84 1.49 25.93
N LYS A 412 -15.98 1.16 24.96
CA LYS A 412 -14.85 1.98 24.52
C LYS A 412 -15.27 2.98 23.45
N ARG A 413 -16.15 2.57 22.53
CA ARG A 413 -16.53 3.37 21.37
C ARG A 413 -17.96 3.06 20.90
N VAL A 414 -18.59 4.08 20.32
CA VAL A 414 -19.81 3.96 19.53
C VAL A 414 -19.56 4.62 18.18
N ILE A 415 -19.86 3.89 17.11
CA ILE A 415 -19.85 4.37 15.73
C ILE A 415 -21.32 4.50 15.30
N LYS A 416 -21.69 5.66 14.74
CA LYS A 416 -23.06 6.02 14.37
C LYS A 416 -23.10 6.49 12.91
N GLY A 417 -24.31 6.67 12.37
CA GLY A 417 -24.52 7.22 11.02
C GLY A 417 -24.70 6.18 9.92
N PHE A 418 -24.99 4.93 10.29
CA PHE A 418 -25.33 3.86 9.35
C PHE A 418 -26.68 4.12 8.69
N LYS A 419 -26.77 3.85 7.38
CA LYS A 419 -27.98 4.13 6.58
C LYS A 419 -29.02 3.02 6.73
N SER A 420 -28.57 1.81 7.02
CA SER A 420 -29.39 0.65 7.30
C SER A 420 -28.93 -0.04 8.59
N ILE A 421 -29.59 -1.15 8.93
CA ILE A 421 -29.21 -1.98 10.07
C ILE A 421 -27.88 -2.68 9.73
N PRO A 422 -26.82 -2.50 10.54
CA PRO A 422 -25.62 -3.31 10.41
C PRO A 422 -25.93 -4.73 10.88
N LEU A 423 -25.54 -5.72 10.08
CA LEU A 423 -25.79 -7.14 10.34
C LEU A 423 -24.57 -7.81 10.95
N GLU A 424 -23.39 -7.46 10.44
CA GLU A 424 -22.12 -8.03 10.86
C GLU A 424 -21.08 -6.93 11.04
N ALA A 425 -20.21 -7.10 12.03
CA ALA A 425 -18.99 -6.33 12.12
C ALA A 425 -17.82 -7.22 12.55
N VAL A 426 -16.69 -7.03 11.89
CA VAL A 426 -15.46 -7.76 12.19
C VAL A 426 -14.28 -6.81 12.36
N PHE A 427 -13.38 -7.14 13.29
CA PHE A 427 -12.07 -6.49 13.36
C PHE A 427 -11.16 -6.98 12.24
N THR A 428 -10.27 -6.12 11.77
CA THR A 428 -9.13 -6.55 10.94
C THR A 428 -8.11 -7.34 11.76
N HIS A 429 -7.27 -8.13 11.08
CA HIS A 429 -6.20 -8.92 11.71
C HIS A 429 -5.36 -8.14 12.75
N ASP A 430 -5.07 -6.87 12.49
CA ASP A 430 -4.29 -5.97 13.35
C ASP A 430 -5.14 -5.18 14.37
N SER A 431 -6.45 -5.43 14.42
CA SER A 431 -7.44 -4.75 15.27
C SER A 431 -7.57 -3.24 15.07
N LYS A 432 -6.96 -2.64 14.03
CA LYS A 432 -6.99 -1.19 13.80
C LYS A 432 -8.26 -0.71 13.12
N ARG A 433 -8.94 -1.59 12.37
CA ARG A 433 -10.16 -1.25 11.64
C ARG A 433 -11.30 -2.20 12.01
N VAL A 434 -12.52 -1.69 11.87
CA VAL A 434 -13.75 -2.47 11.92
C VAL A 434 -14.41 -2.39 10.56
N ILE A 435 -14.78 -3.55 10.02
CA ILE A 435 -15.48 -3.69 8.74
C ILE A 435 -16.91 -4.08 9.05
N VAL A 436 -17.86 -3.37 8.46
CA VAL A 436 -19.27 -3.45 8.82
C VAL A 436 -20.10 -3.70 7.57
N GLY A 437 -20.94 -4.73 7.61
CA GLY A 437 -21.88 -5.09 6.56
C GLY A 437 -23.30 -4.68 6.95
N GLU A 438 -23.99 -3.95 6.08
CA GLU A 438 -25.35 -3.46 6.32
C GLU A 438 -26.40 -4.28 5.53
N TRP A 439 -27.65 -4.26 6.00
CA TRP A 439 -28.79 -4.93 5.34
C TRP A 439 -29.08 -4.43 3.91
N ASN A 440 -28.65 -3.20 3.58
CA ASN A 440 -28.76 -2.66 2.22
C ASN A 440 -27.59 -3.06 1.30
N GLY A 441 -26.69 -3.93 1.77
CA GLY A 441 -25.50 -4.38 1.06
C GLY A 441 -24.31 -3.42 1.09
N SER A 442 -24.42 -2.29 1.78
CA SER A 442 -23.29 -1.38 2.02
C SER A 442 -22.28 -2.07 2.91
N VAL A 443 -21.01 -2.05 2.51
CA VAL A 443 -19.89 -2.52 3.33
C VAL A 443 -18.96 -1.34 3.57
N THR A 444 -18.75 -1.01 4.84
CA THR A 444 -18.02 0.20 5.25
C THR A 444 -16.85 -0.17 6.15
N VAL A 445 -15.75 0.57 6.01
CA VAL A 445 -14.53 0.37 6.79
C VAL A 445 -14.32 1.57 7.69
N TRP A 446 -14.10 1.31 8.97
CA TRP A 446 -14.00 2.33 10.02
C TRP A 446 -12.71 2.14 10.80
N ASP A 447 -12.11 3.24 11.24
CA ASP A 447 -11.01 3.21 12.18
C ASP A 447 -11.54 2.85 13.57
N ALA A 448 -10.98 1.81 14.18
CA ALA A 448 -11.46 1.28 15.47
C ALA A 448 -11.17 2.24 16.63
N ALA A 449 -10.08 3.03 16.55
CA ALA A 449 -9.65 3.90 17.62
C ALA A 449 -10.49 5.19 17.67
N ASN A 450 -10.71 5.84 16.53
CA ASN A 450 -11.38 7.14 16.45
C ASN A 450 -12.80 7.09 15.87
N GLY A 451 -13.24 5.97 15.29
CA GLY A 451 -14.59 5.79 14.75
C GLY A 451 -14.87 6.58 13.47
N LYS A 452 -13.85 7.02 12.73
CA LYS A 452 -14.01 7.69 11.43
C LYS A 452 -14.07 6.68 10.30
N GLN A 453 -14.89 6.96 9.30
CA GLN A 453 -14.97 6.13 8.09
C GLN A 453 -13.68 6.27 7.28
N VAL A 454 -13.05 5.14 6.98
CA VAL A 454 -11.83 5.02 6.16
C VAL A 454 -12.19 4.77 4.69
N GLY A 455 -13.24 3.99 4.44
CA GLY A 455 -13.65 3.69 3.07
C GLY A 455 -14.87 2.80 2.96
N LYS A 456 -15.07 2.24 1.76
CA LYS A 456 -16.19 1.37 1.41
C LYS A 456 -15.71 0.20 0.56
N LEU A 457 -16.32 -0.95 0.76
CA LEU A 457 -16.16 -2.16 -0.06
C LEU A 457 -17.47 -2.43 -0.80
N SER A 458 -17.45 -3.32 -1.79
CA SER A 458 -18.66 -3.73 -2.51
C SER A 458 -18.97 -5.20 -2.25
N SER A 459 -20.20 -5.49 -1.83
CA SER A 459 -20.74 -6.86 -1.77
C SER A 459 -21.29 -7.35 -3.13
N ASN A 460 -21.37 -6.44 -4.11
CA ASN A 460 -21.95 -6.67 -5.44
C ASN A 460 -21.24 -5.79 -6.48
N PRO A 461 -19.98 -6.10 -6.81
CA PRO A 461 -19.21 -5.25 -7.70
C PRO A 461 -19.65 -5.45 -9.16
N PRO A 462 -19.50 -4.45 -10.04
CA PRO A 462 -19.85 -4.60 -11.45
C PRO A 462 -18.98 -5.65 -12.15
N THR A 463 -19.45 -6.17 -13.29
CA THR A 463 -18.66 -7.05 -14.17
C THR A 463 -17.38 -6.39 -14.66
N LEU A 464 -16.36 -7.16 -15.04
CA LEU A 464 -15.11 -6.58 -15.56
C LEU A 464 -15.36 -5.74 -16.81
N ALA A 465 -16.31 -6.15 -17.67
CA ALA A 465 -16.72 -5.37 -18.84
C ALA A 465 -17.22 -3.96 -18.43
N LYS A 466 -18.13 -3.87 -17.45
CA LYS A 466 -18.62 -2.58 -16.94
C LYS A 466 -17.51 -1.74 -16.29
N ARG A 467 -16.60 -2.37 -15.55
CA ARG A 467 -15.44 -1.67 -14.94
C ARG A 467 -14.46 -1.15 -16.00
N LEU A 468 -14.20 -1.94 -17.04
CA LEU A 468 -13.35 -1.56 -18.16
C LEU A 468 -13.96 -0.41 -18.95
N ASP A 469 -15.27 -0.45 -19.24
CA ASP A 469 -15.98 0.63 -19.91
C ASP A 469 -15.93 1.92 -19.09
N ALA A 470 -16.15 1.83 -17.77
CA ALA A 470 -16.02 2.97 -16.86
C ALA A 470 -14.59 3.54 -16.85
N ALA A 471 -13.56 2.67 -16.80
CA ALA A 471 -12.16 3.07 -16.84
C ALA A 471 -11.80 3.74 -18.19
N ARG A 472 -12.29 3.21 -19.31
CA ARG A 472 -12.09 3.79 -20.65
C ARG A 472 -12.77 5.15 -20.79
N ARG A 473 -13.98 5.30 -20.28
CA ARG A 473 -14.69 6.60 -20.22
C ARG A 473 -13.91 7.61 -19.37
N LEU A 474 -13.42 7.19 -18.21
CA LEU A 474 -12.59 8.03 -17.34
C LEU A 474 -11.28 8.43 -18.03
N ALA A 475 -10.57 7.49 -18.65
CA ALA A 475 -9.34 7.75 -19.41
C ALA A 475 -9.58 8.75 -20.55
N LYS A 476 -10.68 8.59 -21.31
CA LYS A 476 -11.08 9.55 -22.35
C LYS A 476 -11.37 10.95 -21.78
N SER A 477 -12.11 11.04 -20.68
CA SER A 477 -12.44 12.33 -20.06
C SER A 477 -11.21 13.05 -19.48
N THR A 478 -10.31 12.30 -18.84
CA THR A 478 -9.07 12.84 -18.26
C THR A 478 -8.07 13.24 -19.34
N GLU A 479 -8.06 12.54 -20.48
CA GLU A 479 -7.27 12.93 -21.65
C GLU A 479 -7.69 14.30 -22.17
N THR A 480 -8.99 14.57 -22.32
CA THR A 480 -9.49 15.89 -22.71
C THR A 480 -9.08 16.98 -21.71
N VAL A 481 -9.14 16.70 -20.41
CA VAL A 481 -8.68 17.63 -19.37
C VAL A 481 -7.17 17.87 -19.48
N ARG A 482 -6.38 16.83 -19.72
CA ARG A 482 -4.92 16.89 -19.89
C ARG A 482 -4.53 17.71 -21.12
N GLN A 483 -5.20 17.51 -22.25
CA GLN A 483 -4.98 18.29 -23.48
C GLN A 483 -5.25 19.77 -23.24
N LYS A 484 -6.41 20.12 -22.67
CA LYS A 484 -6.76 21.50 -22.34
C LYS A 484 -5.77 22.14 -21.36
N ALA A 485 -5.34 21.39 -20.34
CA ALA A 485 -4.33 21.86 -19.39
C ALA A 485 -2.96 22.10 -20.05
N THR A 486 -2.59 21.25 -21.02
CA THR A 486 -1.36 21.38 -21.82
C THR A 486 -1.40 22.67 -22.64
N GLU A 487 -2.47 22.88 -23.41
CA GLU A 487 -2.66 24.10 -24.22
C GLU A 487 -2.61 25.37 -23.35
N THR A 488 -3.29 25.34 -22.20
CA THR A 488 -3.33 26.50 -21.28
C THR A 488 -1.94 26.79 -20.70
N HIS A 489 -1.19 25.75 -20.33
CA HIS A 489 0.19 25.91 -19.83
C HIS A 489 1.12 26.46 -20.91
N GLU A 490 1.07 25.93 -22.15
CA GLU A 490 1.89 26.43 -23.26
C GLU A 490 1.56 27.89 -23.61
N GLN A 491 0.29 28.28 -23.61
CA GLN A 491 -0.11 29.69 -23.79
C GLN A 491 0.42 30.60 -22.67
N ALA A 492 0.35 30.16 -21.41
CA ALA A 492 0.86 30.92 -20.27
C ALA A 492 2.38 31.06 -20.33
N LYS A 493 3.09 29.98 -20.68
CA LYS A 493 4.53 29.94 -20.87
C LYS A 493 4.97 30.85 -22.01
N ALA A 494 4.28 30.83 -23.16
CA ALA A 494 4.57 31.72 -24.27
C ALA A 494 4.42 33.21 -23.89
N LYS A 495 3.34 33.57 -23.18
CA LYS A 495 3.12 34.93 -22.66
C LYS A 495 4.21 35.36 -21.68
N PHE A 496 4.60 34.47 -20.78
CA PHE A 496 5.69 34.71 -19.82
C PHE A 496 7.03 34.96 -20.54
N THR A 497 7.43 34.09 -21.47
CA THR A 497 8.66 34.23 -22.25
C THR A 497 8.67 35.54 -23.07
N ALA A 498 7.54 35.91 -23.68
CA ALA A 498 7.43 37.18 -24.41
C ALA A 498 7.57 38.41 -23.49
N ALA A 499 7.01 38.34 -22.27
CA ALA A 499 7.15 39.40 -21.28
C ALA A 499 8.59 39.51 -20.76
N GLU A 500 9.29 38.39 -20.54
CA GLU A 500 10.72 38.39 -20.17
C GLU A 500 11.60 39.01 -21.27
N ALA A 501 11.34 38.68 -22.54
CA ALA A 501 12.04 39.29 -23.67
C ALA A 501 11.80 40.81 -23.73
N THR A 502 10.57 41.26 -23.46
CA THR A 502 10.21 42.68 -23.40
C THR A 502 10.89 43.38 -22.22
N LEU A 503 10.94 42.75 -21.05
CA LEU A 503 11.63 43.28 -19.88
C LEU A 503 13.12 43.48 -20.17
N LYS A 504 13.76 42.52 -20.85
CA LYS A 504 15.17 42.63 -21.27
C LYS A 504 15.38 43.85 -22.19
N LYS A 505 14.50 44.06 -23.18
CA LYS A 505 14.55 45.25 -24.06
C LYS A 505 14.41 46.55 -23.27
N HIS A 506 13.45 46.62 -22.33
CA HIS A 506 13.24 47.80 -21.50
C HIS A 506 14.43 48.07 -20.56
N HIS A 507 15.06 47.03 -20.01
CA HIS A 507 16.28 47.17 -19.21
C HIS A 507 17.44 47.74 -20.02
N THR A 508 17.65 47.28 -21.26
CA THR A 508 18.67 47.85 -22.15
C THR A 508 18.41 49.33 -22.39
N ALA A 509 17.18 49.71 -22.75
CA ALA A 509 16.83 51.12 -22.97
C ALA A 509 17.00 52.00 -21.71
N ALA A 510 16.69 51.47 -20.52
CA ALA A 510 16.92 52.15 -19.25
C ALA A 510 18.43 52.33 -18.95
N LYS A 511 19.25 51.33 -19.29
CA LYS A 511 20.71 51.42 -19.17
C LYS A 511 21.29 52.48 -20.11
N ASP A 512 20.85 52.50 -21.36
CA ASP A 512 21.33 53.46 -22.35
C ASP A 512 20.93 54.90 -21.99
N SER A 513 19.69 55.10 -21.54
CA SER A 513 19.23 56.41 -21.05
C SER A 513 19.92 56.86 -19.76
N SER A 514 20.24 55.94 -18.85
CA SER A 514 21.07 56.24 -17.68
C SER A 514 22.48 56.70 -18.08
N ALA A 515 23.10 56.02 -19.05
CA ALA A 515 24.40 56.41 -19.56
C ALA A 515 24.36 57.80 -20.26
N ALA A 516 23.29 58.09 -21.01
CA ALA A 516 23.08 59.40 -21.63
C ALA A 516 22.91 60.51 -20.57
N LYS A 517 22.12 60.25 -19.52
CA LYS A 517 21.97 61.16 -18.37
C LYS A 517 23.30 61.45 -17.69
N GLN A 518 24.09 60.42 -17.35
CA GLN A 518 25.41 60.58 -16.73
C GLN A 518 26.37 61.38 -17.61
N ARG A 519 26.33 61.17 -18.94
CA ARG A 519 27.12 61.98 -19.88
C ARG A 519 26.69 63.44 -19.85
N ALA A 520 25.38 63.72 -19.85
CA ALA A 520 24.85 65.09 -19.78
C ALA A 520 25.23 65.78 -18.46
N GLU A 521 25.12 65.10 -17.32
CA GLU A 521 25.54 65.61 -16.01
C GLU A 521 27.04 65.92 -15.97
N LYS A 522 27.87 65.04 -16.53
CA LYS A 522 29.32 65.27 -16.64
C LYS A 522 29.65 66.47 -17.52
N GLN A 523 28.90 66.71 -18.61
CA GLN A 523 29.07 67.89 -19.45
C GLN A 523 28.64 69.17 -18.74
N LEU A 524 27.54 69.13 -17.97
CA LEU A 524 27.11 70.26 -17.14
C LEU A 524 28.17 70.62 -16.09
N ALA A 525 28.72 69.62 -15.39
CA ALA A 525 29.79 69.85 -14.41
C ALA A 525 31.02 70.49 -15.06
N LYS A 526 31.44 70.00 -16.23
CA LYS A 526 32.54 70.62 -17.01
C LYS A 526 32.23 72.06 -17.40
N ALA A 527 31.02 72.33 -17.87
CA ALA A 527 30.60 73.69 -18.23
C ALA A 527 30.61 74.63 -17.02
N GLN A 528 30.16 74.16 -15.85
CA GLN A 528 30.19 74.92 -14.59
C GLN A 528 31.62 75.24 -14.14
N THR A 529 32.55 74.28 -14.22
CA THR A 529 33.97 74.54 -13.95
C THR A 529 34.54 75.58 -14.91
N ALA A 530 34.25 75.48 -16.20
CA ALA A 530 34.72 76.44 -17.21
C ALA A 530 34.14 77.84 -16.99
N LEU A 531 32.87 77.96 -16.58
CA LEU A 531 32.25 79.23 -16.21
C LEU A 531 32.92 79.85 -14.98
N ALA A 532 33.17 79.05 -13.94
CA ALA A 532 33.85 79.52 -12.74
C ALA A 532 35.26 80.05 -13.04
N GLN A 533 36.01 79.37 -13.92
CA GLN A 533 37.31 79.84 -14.39
C GLN A 533 37.21 81.15 -15.18
N ALA A 534 36.24 81.26 -16.09
CA ALA A 534 36.00 82.50 -16.84
C ALA A 534 35.61 83.67 -15.92
N GLN A 535 34.81 83.41 -14.86
CA GLN A 535 34.46 84.40 -13.85
C GLN A 535 35.67 84.89 -13.06
N ILE A 536 36.58 83.98 -12.66
CA ILE A 536 37.85 84.35 -12.00
C ILE A 536 38.69 85.22 -12.93
N GLN A 537 38.83 84.84 -14.20
CA GLN A 537 39.60 85.60 -15.19
C GLN A 537 39.01 87.00 -15.44
N LEU A 538 37.69 87.12 -15.54
CA LEU A 538 37.00 88.40 -15.66
C LEU A 538 37.23 89.28 -14.42
N THR A 539 37.16 88.70 -13.22
CA THR A 539 37.39 89.41 -11.96
C THR A 539 38.83 89.93 -11.88
N ASN A 540 39.81 89.10 -12.22
CA ASN A 540 41.24 89.47 -12.21
C ASN A 540 41.56 90.55 -13.25
N THR A 541 41.01 90.45 -14.46
CA THR A 541 41.23 91.45 -15.52
C THR A 541 40.57 92.79 -15.18
N LYS A 542 39.39 92.78 -14.54
CA LYS A 542 38.76 93.99 -14.02
C LYS A 542 39.61 94.65 -12.93
N ALA A 543 40.07 93.87 -11.95
CA ALA A 543 40.97 94.36 -10.91
C ALA A 543 42.27 94.96 -11.48
N LYS A 544 42.83 94.37 -12.56
CA LYS A 544 44.04 94.90 -13.20
C LYS A 544 43.80 96.24 -13.91
N VAL A 545 42.64 96.40 -14.54
CA VAL A 545 42.24 97.69 -15.14
C VAL A 545 42.10 98.75 -14.04
N ASP A 546 41.46 98.41 -12.92
CA ASP A 546 41.28 99.33 -11.79
C ASP A 546 42.63 99.74 -11.17
N GLU A 547 43.56 98.79 -10.95
CA GLU A 547 44.92 99.03 -10.47
C GLU A 547 45.72 99.96 -11.41
N LEU A 548 45.67 99.72 -12.72
CA LEU A 548 46.38 100.54 -13.70
C LEU A 548 45.78 101.95 -13.82
N ASN A 549 44.45 102.09 -13.74
CA ASN A 549 43.79 103.41 -13.71
C ASN A 549 44.20 104.21 -12.46
N GLU A 550 44.28 103.56 -11.29
CA GLU A 550 44.76 104.20 -10.06
C GLU A 550 46.23 104.65 -10.19
N SER A 551 47.08 103.80 -10.79
CA SER A 551 48.48 104.13 -11.07
C SER A 551 48.62 105.29 -12.05
N GLN A 552 47.83 105.33 -13.12
CA GLN A 552 47.83 106.44 -14.09
C GLN A 552 47.39 107.75 -13.45
N THR A 553 46.37 107.70 -12.58
CA THR A 553 45.88 108.87 -11.84
C THR A 553 46.98 109.46 -10.94
N LYS A 554 47.72 108.60 -10.21
CA LYS A 554 48.85 109.04 -9.38
C LYS A 554 49.96 109.69 -10.20
N LEU A 555 50.31 109.11 -11.34
CA LEU A 555 51.35 109.65 -12.23
C LEU A 555 50.95 111.00 -12.85
N LEU A 556 49.69 111.18 -13.24
CA LEU A 556 49.16 112.45 -13.76
C LEU A 556 49.25 113.58 -12.71
N ILE A 557 48.85 113.29 -11.46
CA ILE A 557 48.95 114.25 -10.35
C ILE A 557 50.41 114.67 -10.11
N GLU A 558 51.35 113.72 -10.15
CA GLU A 558 52.78 113.98 -9.99
C GLU A 558 53.34 114.83 -11.16
N GLN A 559 52.88 114.58 -12.38
CA GLN A 559 53.29 115.35 -13.56
C GLN A 559 52.74 116.78 -13.57
N ASP A 560 51.47 116.97 -13.19
CA ASP A 560 50.86 118.29 -13.05
C ASP A 560 51.58 119.14 -11.99
N ALA A 561 51.94 118.52 -10.86
CA ALA A 561 52.74 119.16 -9.82
C ALA A 561 54.12 119.61 -10.32
N ASN A 562 54.85 118.74 -11.02
CA ASN A 562 56.16 119.05 -11.58
C ASN A 562 56.09 120.14 -12.67
N THR A 563 55.06 120.12 -13.51
CA THR A 563 54.84 121.12 -14.58
C THR A 563 54.51 122.50 -13.99
N ALA A 564 53.69 122.55 -12.94
CA ALA A 564 53.36 123.78 -12.23
C ALA A 564 54.58 124.42 -11.54
N VAL A 565 55.49 123.61 -11.00
CA VAL A 565 56.77 124.09 -10.42
C VAL A 565 57.70 124.65 -11.49
N LEU A 566 57.85 123.97 -12.63
CA LEU A 566 58.66 124.46 -13.76
C LEU A 566 58.13 125.78 -14.34
N ALA A 567 56.81 125.92 -14.51
CA ALA A 567 56.20 127.15 -15.02
C ALA A 567 56.42 128.36 -14.09
N LYS A 568 56.37 128.14 -12.77
CA LYS A 568 56.71 129.17 -11.77
C LYS A 568 58.20 129.53 -11.77
N ALA A 569 59.09 128.56 -11.99
CA ALA A 569 60.52 128.80 -12.07
C ALA A 569 60.91 129.57 -13.35
N ALA A 570 60.33 129.20 -14.50
CA ALA A 570 60.60 129.83 -15.80
C ALA A 570 60.14 131.30 -15.88
N THR A 571 59.06 131.66 -15.18
CA THR A 571 58.55 133.05 -15.13
C THR A 571 59.31 133.95 -14.15
N ARG A 572 59.86 133.38 -13.08
CA ARG A 572 60.64 134.14 -12.07
C ARG A 572 62.08 134.40 -12.47
N LEU A 573 62.71 133.51 -13.24
CA LEU A 573 64.13 133.59 -13.58
C LEU A 573 64.53 134.90 -14.29
N PRO A 574 63.78 135.42 -15.29
CA PRO A 574 64.13 136.67 -15.97
C PRO A 574 64.09 137.90 -15.05
N GLY A 575 63.07 137.99 -14.18
CA GLY A 575 62.93 139.09 -13.22
C GLY A 575 63.98 139.06 -12.11
N LEU A 576 64.39 137.86 -11.66
CA LEU A 576 65.53 137.71 -10.73
C LEU A 576 66.86 138.09 -11.40
N ASN A 577 67.01 137.83 -12.70
CA ASN A 577 68.20 138.19 -13.47
C ASN A 577 68.35 139.72 -13.61
N GLU A 578 67.25 140.42 -13.93
CA GLU A 578 67.19 141.88 -13.92
C GLU A 578 67.40 142.46 -12.52
N GLN A 579 66.83 141.84 -11.49
CA GLN A 579 66.95 142.32 -10.10
C GLN A 579 68.39 142.22 -9.58
N VAL A 580 69.10 141.11 -9.86
CA VAL A 580 70.53 140.95 -9.55
C VAL A 580 71.38 141.95 -10.34
N GLY A 581 71.07 142.17 -11.63
CA GLY A 581 71.76 143.16 -12.48
C GLY A 581 71.56 144.60 -11.99
N PHE A 582 70.32 144.99 -11.69
CA PHE A 582 69.96 146.31 -11.19
C PHE A 582 70.57 146.61 -9.82
N LEU A 583 70.48 145.68 -8.87
CA LEU A 583 71.09 145.84 -7.54
C LEU A 583 72.62 145.95 -7.62
N THR A 584 73.26 145.25 -8.55
CA THR A 584 74.71 145.37 -8.79
C THR A 584 75.07 146.78 -9.29
N GLN A 585 74.28 147.34 -10.21
CA GLN A 585 74.56 148.63 -10.84
C GLN A 585 74.23 149.83 -9.92
N GLN A 586 73.19 149.71 -9.09
CA GLN A 586 72.91 150.71 -8.05
C GLN A 586 73.94 150.72 -6.91
N LEU A 587 74.57 149.58 -6.60
CA LEU A 587 75.63 149.49 -5.60
C LEU A 587 76.92 150.22 -6.05
N VAL A 588 77.20 150.21 -7.36
CA VAL A 588 78.33 150.93 -7.97
C VAL A 588 78.11 152.45 -7.89
N SER A 589 76.92 152.92 -8.24
CA SER A 589 76.59 154.36 -8.19
C SER A 589 76.53 154.92 -6.77
N LEU A 590 76.06 154.15 -5.79
CA LEU A 590 76.14 154.54 -4.36
C LEU A 590 77.58 154.61 -3.85
N ARG A 591 78.47 153.72 -4.29
CA ARG A 591 79.90 153.77 -3.94
C ARG A 591 80.61 154.99 -4.53
N ASP A 592 80.26 155.40 -5.74
CA ASP A 592 80.85 156.60 -6.37
C ASP A 592 80.38 157.91 -5.69
N ILE A 593 79.11 157.98 -5.27
CA ILE A 593 78.59 159.10 -4.47
C ILE A 593 79.27 159.16 -3.10
N GLN A 594 79.48 158.01 -2.47
CA GLN A 594 80.19 157.91 -1.19
C GLN A 594 81.64 158.42 -1.31
N LYS A 595 82.32 158.06 -2.40
CA LYS A 595 83.69 158.52 -2.71
C LYS A 595 83.79 160.04 -2.96
N GLN A 596 82.85 160.61 -3.71
CA GLN A 596 82.82 162.07 -3.98
C GLN A 596 82.48 162.90 -2.73
N THR A 597 81.68 162.35 -1.81
CA THR A 597 81.33 163.01 -0.54
C THR A 597 82.53 163.05 0.41
N ASP A 598 83.33 161.98 0.45
CA ASP A 598 84.55 161.87 1.25
C ASP A 598 85.68 162.81 0.76
N GLU A 599 85.76 163.07 -0.56
CA GLU A 599 86.76 163.95 -1.17
C GLU A 599 86.50 165.45 -0.93
N LYS A 600 85.22 165.87 -0.85
CA LYS A 600 84.84 167.28 -0.60
C LYS A 600 85.00 167.73 0.86
N THR A 601 85.13 166.79 1.79
CA THR A 601 85.34 167.05 3.23
C THR A 601 86.79 167.37 3.63
N LYS A 602 87.74 167.44 2.69
CA LYS A 602 89.19 167.57 2.98
C LYS A 602 89.85 168.93 2.72
N GLN A 603 89.13 169.97 2.28
CA GLN A 603 89.70 171.34 2.11
C GLN A 603 88.92 172.38 2.95
N ASP A 604 89.54 172.77 4.07
CA ASP A 604 89.31 173.81 5.08
C ASP A 604 87.94 174.49 5.29
N GLY A 605 87.41 174.32 6.52
CA GLY A 605 86.46 175.23 7.19
C GLY A 605 84.99 174.80 7.20
N ALA A 606 84.65 173.72 7.91
CA ALA A 606 83.37 173.01 7.84
C ALA A 606 82.12 173.75 8.35
N ALA A 607 80.97 173.49 7.68
CA ALA A 607 79.62 173.65 8.22
C ALA A 607 78.97 172.27 8.49
N ALA A 608 78.24 172.16 9.61
CA ALA A 608 77.74 170.91 10.20
C ALA A 608 76.75 170.07 9.34
N THR A 609 76.34 170.54 8.18
CA THR A 609 75.42 169.85 7.25
C THR A 609 76.06 168.73 6.42
N LEU A 610 77.40 168.70 6.28
CA LEU A 610 78.12 167.70 5.47
C LEU A 610 78.38 166.37 6.20
N LYS A 611 78.47 166.36 7.54
CA LYS A 611 78.75 165.14 8.32
C LYS A 611 77.56 164.17 8.36
N THR A 612 76.34 164.70 8.44
CA THR A 612 75.08 163.92 8.46
C THR A 612 74.77 163.26 7.10
N ALA A 613 75.35 163.77 6.00
CA ALA A 613 75.19 163.20 4.67
C ALA A 613 76.07 161.95 4.45
N ALA A 614 77.29 161.92 5.01
CA ALA A 614 78.22 160.79 4.88
C ALA A 614 77.77 159.52 5.63
N GLU A 615 77.16 159.68 6.81
CA GLU A 615 76.65 158.55 7.60
C GLU A 615 75.44 157.87 6.93
N LYS A 616 74.55 158.65 6.28
CA LYS A 616 73.42 158.10 5.51
C LYS A 616 73.86 157.31 4.27
N ALA A 617 74.93 157.75 3.58
CA ALA A 617 75.46 157.04 2.43
C ALA A 617 76.01 155.65 2.80
N THR A 618 76.70 155.55 3.95
CA THR A 618 77.30 154.28 4.43
C THR A 618 76.23 153.24 4.80
N ALA A 619 75.14 153.67 5.46
CA ALA A 619 74.03 152.79 5.80
C ALA A 619 73.29 152.24 4.56
N ALA A 620 73.13 153.08 3.53
CA ALA A 620 72.49 152.68 2.27
C ALA A 620 73.29 151.60 1.52
N THR A 621 74.62 151.71 1.46
CA THR A 621 75.49 150.73 0.79
C THR A 621 75.43 149.34 1.44
N LYS A 622 75.34 149.26 2.78
CA LYS A 622 75.29 147.98 3.51
C LYS A 622 73.96 147.24 3.31
N ALA A 623 72.83 147.96 3.30
CA ALA A 623 71.51 147.39 3.05
C ALA A 623 71.38 146.83 1.62
N MET A 624 71.96 147.53 0.64
CA MET A 624 71.93 147.14 -0.77
C MET A 624 72.71 145.83 -1.02
N ASN A 625 73.82 145.62 -0.32
CA ASN A 625 74.65 144.41 -0.46
C ASN A 625 73.94 143.16 0.08
N ALA A 626 73.20 143.29 1.19
CA ALA A 626 72.41 142.18 1.76
C ALA A 626 71.25 141.78 0.83
N ALA A 627 70.63 142.74 0.14
CA ALA A 627 69.58 142.48 -0.84
C ALA A 627 70.09 141.72 -2.08
N LEU A 628 71.33 141.97 -2.51
CA LEU A 628 71.94 141.28 -3.65
C LEU A 628 72.21 139.79 -3.39
N GLU A 629 72.74 139.45 -2.20
CA GLU A 629 73.04 138.06 -1.85
C GLU A 629 71.76 137.21 -1.67
N ALA A 630 70.69 137.79 -1.11
CA ALA A 630 69.39 137.13 -1.06
C ALA A 630 68.80 136.88 -2.46
N ALA A 631 68.96 137.82 -3.39
CA ALA A 631 68.51 137.67 -4.77
C ALA A 631 69.30 136.59 -5.53
N LYS A 632 70.62 136.45 -5.29
CA LYS A 632 71.44 135.37 -5.88
C LYS A 632 71.05 133.98 -5.39
N ALA A 633 70.82 133.80 -4.10
CA ALA A 633 70.39 132.50 -3.57
C ALA A 633 69.03 132.06 -4.16
N GLN A 634 68.12 133.02 -4.36
CA GLN A 634 66.83 132.77 -4.99
C GLN A 634 66.96 132.48 -6.50
N HIS A 635 67.90 133.14 -7.18
CA HIS A 635 68.26 132.85 -8.57
C HIS A 635 68.81 131.44 -8.75
N ASP A 636 69.80 131.03 -7.95
CA ASP A 636 70.50 129.75 -8.12
C ASP A 636 69.58 128.54 -7.85
N ASN A 637 68.68 128.64 -6.88
CA ASN A 637 67.65 127.61 -6.63
C ASN A 637 66.64 127.52 -7.80
N THR A 638 66.24 128.67 -8.36
CA THR A 638 65.33 128.73 -9.53
C THR A 638 66.01 128.21 -10.81
N LEU A 639 67.33 128.39 -10.93
CA LEU A 639 68.16 127.86 -12.01
C LEU A 639 68.35 126.33 -11.91
N ALA A 640 68.49 125.80 -10.69
CA ALA A 640 68.56 124.35 -10.46
C ALA A 640 67.24 123.64 -10.82
N GLN A 641 66.11 124.26 -10.52
CA GLN A 641 64.77 123.78 -10.88
C GLN A 641 64.56 123.77 -12.41
N THR A 642 64.98 124.82 -13.13
CA THR A 642 64.85 124.89 -14.60
C THR A 642 65.77 123.91 -15.34
N LYS A 643 66.86 123.41 -14.73
CA LYS A 643 67.74 122.39 -15.34
C LYS A 643 67.31 120.94 -15.09
N SER A 644 66.68 120.64 -13.95
CA SER A 644 66.40 119.25 -13.52
C SER A 644 64.97 118.77 -13.79
N LEU A 645 63.97 119.65 -13.74
CA LEU A 645 62.57 119.30 -13.98
C LEU A 645 62.23 118.90 -15.43
N PRO A 646 62.86 119.44 -16.50
CA PRO A 646 62.52 119.05 -17.87
C PRO A 646 62.75 117.55 -18.17
N SER A 647 63.85 116.97 -17.68
CA SER A 647 64.15 115.55 -17.86
C SER A 647 63.24 114.65 -17.02
N ALA A 648 62.84 115.09 -15.83
CA ALA A 648 61.86 114.40 -14.98
C ALA A 648 60.44 114.42 -15.57
N ILE A 649 60.01 115.54 -16.16
CA ILE A 649 58.71 115.67 -16.85
C ILE A 649 58.67 114.79 -18.11
N ALA A 650 59.75 114.76 -18.89
CA ALA A 650 59.85 113.87 -20.06
C ALA A 650 59.79 112.39 -19.66
N ALA A 651 60.48 111.99 -18.59
CA ALA A 651 60.42 110.62 -18.06
C ALA A 651 59.03 110.27 -17.47
N GLY A 652 58.35 111.24 -16.84
CA GLY A 652 56.98 111.10 -16.35
C GLY A 652 55.96 110.91 -17.49
N GLN A 653 56.08 111.71 -18.56
CA GLN A 653 55.24 111.61 -19.75
C GLN A 653 55.35 110.22 -20.40
N MET A 654 56.57 109.70 -20.57
CA MET A 654 56.79 108.36 -21.13
C MET A 654 56.16 107.26 -20.25
N LYS A 655 56.20 107.41 -18.92
CA LYS A 655 55.52 106.45 -18.01
C LYS A 655 54.00 106.52 -18.16
N ILE A 656 53.41 107.70 -18.29
CA ILE A 656 51.96 107.88 -18.48
C ILE A 656 51.48 107.33 -19.81
N GLU A 657 52.22 107.55 -20.90
CA GLU A 657 51.91 106.98 -22.21
C GLU A 657 52.04 105.45 -22.21
N LYS A 658 53.07 104.91 -21.55
CA LYS A 658 53.23 103.47 -21.36
C LYS A 658 52.08 102.86 -20.54
N THR A 659 51.72 103.46 -19.40
CA THR A 659 50.57 103.01 -18.59
C THR A 659 49.25 103.17 -19.35
N GLY A 660 49.09 104.21 -20.18
CA GLY A 660 47.92 104.38 -21.06
C GLY A 660 47.80 103.28 -22.13
N ALA A 661 48.92 102.86 -22.72
CA ALA A 661 48.96 101.72 -23.63
C ALA A 661 48.63 100.40 -22.90
N GLU A 662 49.16 100.20 -21.70
CA GLU A 662 48.86 99.04 -20.84
C GLU A 662 47.39 98.98 -20.42
N ILE A 663 46.76 100.13 -20.11
CA ILE A 663 45.31 100.22 -19.83
C ILE A 663 44.48 99.83 -21.06
N THR A 664 44.89 100.29 -22.24
CA THR A 664 44.18 99.97 -23.50
C THR A 664 44.22 98.46 -23.77
N LEU A 665 45.39 97.83 -23.58
CA LEU A 665 45.55 96.38 -23.70
C LEU A 665 44.79 95.62 -22.60
N ALA A 666 44.78 96.11 -21.36
CA ALA A 666 44.05 95.52 -20.25
C ALA A 666 42.53 95.59 -20.46
N LYS A 667 41.99 96.71 -20.96
CA LYS A 667 40.58 96.86 -21.34
C LYS A 667 40.18 95.95 -22.51
N ALA A 668 41.05 95.78 -23.51
CA ALA A 668 40.82 94.82 -24.59
C ALA A 668 40.77 93.38 -24.03
N THR A 669 41.68 93.03 -23.13
CA THR A 669 41.73 91.73 -22.45
C THR A 669 40.48 91.49 -21.58
N GLN A 670 40.02 92.51 -20.85
CA GLN A 670 38.76 92.48 -20.07
C GLN A 670 37.56 92.24 -20.99
N LYS A 671 37.50 92.91 -22.14
CA LYS A 671 36.41 92.72 -23.12
C LYS A 671 36.39 91.29 -23.65
N THR A 672 37.55 90.71 -23.96
CA THR A 672 37.65 89.30 -24.35
C THR A 672 37.22 88.35 -23.22
N ALA A 673 37.65 88.62 -21.97
CA ALA A 673 37.24 87.83 -20.80
C ALA A 673 35.72 87.90 -20.56
N GLN A 674 35.09 89.06 -20.77
CA GLN A 674 33.63 89.24 -20.69
C GLN A 674 32.90 88.42 -21.76
N GLN A 675 33.36 88.49 -23.02
CA GLN A 675 32.79 87.69 -24.11
C GLN A 675 32.91 86.17 -23.84
N GLN A 676 34.06 85.73 -23.30
CA GLN A 676 34.25 84.34 -22.90
C GLN A 676 33.30 83.94 -21.76
N PHE A 677 33.12 84.79 -20.75
CA PHE A 677 32.15 84.55 -19.68
C PHE A 677 30.72 84.40 -20.23
N ASP A 678 30.27 85.33 -21.07
CA ASP A 678 28.92 85.32 -21.65
C ASP A 678 28.68 84.07 -22.51
N GLN A 679 29.68 83.67 -23.31
CA GLN A 679 29.63 82.45 -24.12
C GLN A 679 29.54 81.20 -23.24
N ARG A 680 30.34 81.10 -22.16
CA ARG A 680 30.29 79.98 -21.21
C ARG A 680 28.96 79.94 -20.45
N ASN A 681 28.40 81.11 -20.11
CA ASN A 681 27.13 81.20 -19.41
C ASN A 681 25.95 80.72 -20.29
N SER A 682 25.97 81.03 -21.59
CA SER A 682 25.01 80.48 -22.55
C SER A 682 25.10 78.95 -22.70
N GLN A 683 26.32 78.40 -22.71
CA GLN A 683 26.54 76.95 -22.77
C GLN A 683 25.97 76.20 -21.54
N ILE A 684 25.92 76.83 -20.37
CA ILE A 684 25.30 76.27 -19.15
C ILE A 684 23.81 76.05 -19.36
N GLY A 685 23.09 77.04 -19.91
CA GLY A 685 21.65 76.92 -20.13
C GLY A 685 21.30 75.75 -21.06
N ALA A 686 22.08 75.56 -22.13
CA ALA A 686 21.94 74.41 -23.03
C ALA A 686 22.26 73.08 -22.32
N ALA A 687 23.32 73.02 -21.51
CA ALA A 687 23.70 71.83 -20.75
C ALA A 687 22.65 71.46 -19.69
N GLN A 688 22.10 72.44 -18.97
CA GLN A 688 21.01 72.25 -18.00
C GLN A 688 19.74 71.70 -18.67
N LYS A 689 19.36 72.26 -19.83
CA LYS A 689 18.24 71.75 -20.63
C LYS A 689 18.46 70.29 -21.05
N ASN A 690 19.67 69.94 -21.48
CA ASN A 690 20.01 68.56 -21.87
C ASN A 690 19.95 67.59 -20.68
N VAL A 691 20.44 67.99 -19.50
CA VAL A 691 20.31 67.20 -18.26
C VAL A 691 18.83 66.97 -17.92
N LYS A 692 18.00 68.00 -18.02
CA LYS A 692 16.55 67.89 -17.79
C LYS A 692 15.91 66.88 -18.75
N THR A 693 16.13 67.03 -20.06
CA THR A 693 15.58 66.12 -21.08
C THR A 693 16.04 64.68 -20.87
N THR A 694 17.32 64.45 -20.65
CA THR A 694 17.86 63.08 -20.43
C THR A 694 17.37 62.47 -19.11
N THR A 695 17.13 63.29 -18.08
CA THR A 695 16.52 62.84 -16.82
C THR A 695 15.07 62.40 -17.00
N GLU A 696 14.28 63.15 -17.76
CA GLU A 696 12.89 62.79 -18.10
C GLU A 696 12.82 61.50 -18.93
N VAL A 697 13.71 61.36 -19.93
CA VAL A 697 13.82 60.13 -20.75
C VAL A 697 14.20 58.92 -19.89
N PHE A 698 15.17 59.06 -18.99
CA PHE A 698 15.55 57.99 -18.06
C PHE A 698 14.39 57.62 -17.13
N ALA A 699 13.69 58.60 -16.56
CA ALA A 699 12.53 58.36 -15.70
C ALA A 699 11.42 57.59 -16.44
N ALA A 700 11.13 57.97 -17.70
CA ALA A 700 10.16 57.27 -18.54
C ALA A 700 10.59 55.82 -18.86
N ALA A 701 11.86 55.60 -19.19
CA ALA A 701 12.40 54.26 -19.44
C ALA A 701 12.33 53.38 -18.18
N ASN A 702 12.70 53.93 -17.02
CA ASN A 702 12.68 53.21 -15.75
C ASN A 702 11.24 52.89 -15.27
N LYS A 703 10.27 53.76 -15.56
CA LYS A 703 8.84 53.48 -15.35
C LYS A 703 8.38 52.28 -16.18
N LYS A 704 8.80 52.17 -17.45
CA LYS A 704 8.50 51.02 -18.31
C LYS A 704 9.11 49.72 -17.75
N VAL A 705 10.36 49.75 -17.27
CA VAL A 705 10.99 48.60 -16.60
C VAL A 705 10.17 48.13 -15.41
N THR A 706 9.77 49.05 -14.53
CA THR A 706 9.01 48.73 -13.31
C THR A 706 7.64 48.12 -13.63
N ALA A 707 6.92 48.69 -14.60
CA ALA A 707 5.63 48.15 -15.05
C ALA A 707 5.77 46.75 -15.66
N THR A 708 6.74 46.55 -16.56
CA THR A 708 6.97 45.23 -17.19
C THR A 708 7.45 44.20 -16.17
N LYS A 709 8.28 44.58 -15.19
CA LYS A 709 8.74 43.67 -14.12
C LYS A 709 7.57 43.12 -13.29
N THR A 710 6.59 43.98 -12.98
CA THR A 710 5.36 43.58 -12.27
C THR A 710 4.53 42.61 -13.11
N SER A 711 4.37 42.88 -14.40
CA SER A 711 3.68 41.98 -15.34
C SER A 711 4.38 40.62 -15.48
N VAL A 712 5.71 40.59 -15.60
CA VAL A 712 6.51 39.35 -15.65
C VAL A 712 6.31 38.52 -14.38
N ALA A 713 6.32 39.15 -13.19
CA ALA A 713 6.06 38.45 -11.94
C ALA A 713 4.67 37.79 -11.92
N ALA A 714 3.62 38.54 -12.30
CA ALA A 714 2.26 38.00 -12.38
C ALA A 714 2.11 36.86 -13.40
N LEU A 715 2.76 36.96 -14.56
CA LEU A 715 2.75 35.91 -15.58
C LEU A 715 3.54 34.67 -15.14
N LYS A 716 4.63 34.85 -14.39
CA LYS A 716 5.41 33.75 -13.80
C LYS A 716 4.57 32.94 -12.83
N ASP A 717 3.79 33.61 -11.98
CA ASP A 717 2.93 32.91 -11.03
C ASP A 717 1.76 32.19 -11.72
N LYS A 718 1.19 32.79 -12.78
CA LYS A 718 0.21 32.10 -13.64
C LYS A 718 0.79 30.87 -14.35
N GLU A 719 2.01 30.96 -14.89
CA GLU A 719 2.70 29.81 -15.50
C GLU A 719 2.86 28.67 -14.48
N LYS A 720 3.32 28.97 -13.26
CA LYS A 720 3.46 27.98 -12.19
C LYS A 720 2.12 27.32 -11.83
N GLU A 721 1.06 28.12 -11.71
CA GLU A 721 -0.28 27.61 -11.41
C GLU A 721 -0.77 26.65 -12.51
N HIS A 722 -0.65 27.04 -13.78
CA HIS A 722 -1.02 26.20 -14.92
C HIS A 722 -0.15 24.95 -15.03
N ARG A 723 1.14 25.04 -14.71
CA ARG A 723 2.04 23.87 -14.65
C ARG A 723 1.58 22.87 -13.59
N LYS A 724 1.18 23.34 -12.40
CA LYS A 724 0.64 22.47 -11.34
C LYS A 724 -0.66 21.79 -11.78
N LYS A 725 -1.57 22.52 -12.43
CA LYS A 725 -2.81 21.97 -13.01
C LYS A 725 -2.53 20.92 -14.10
N LEU A 726 -1.54 21.16 -14.95
CA LEU A 726 -1.09 20.19 -15.95
C LEU A 726 -0.56 18.91 -15.30
N GLU A 727 0.25 19.02 -14.26
CA GLU A 727 0.80 17.86 -13.55
C GLU A 727 -0.30 17.03 -12.87
N GLN A 728 -1.28 17.70 -12.25
CA GLN A 728 -2.46 17.03 -11.69
C GLN A 728 -3.28 16.33 -12.77
N ALA A 729 -3.47 16.95 -13.94
CA ALA A 729 -4.20 16.35 -15.05
C ALA A 729 -3.46 15.14 -15.65
N LYS A 730 -2.12 15.19 -15.75
CA LYS A 730 -1.28 14.07 -16.17
C LYS A 730 -1.40 12.90 -15.20
N SER A 731 -1.19 13.15 -13.89
CA SER A 731 -1.30 12.13 -12.86
C SER A 731 -2.68 11.46 -12.83
N ALA A 732 -3.76 12.24 -12.99
CA ALA A 732 -5.12 11.73 -13.10
C ALA A 732 -5.32 10.87 -14.35
N HIS A 733 -4.82 11.31 -15.51
CA HIS A 733 -4.88 10.54 -16.76
C HIS A 733 -4.08 9.24 -16.67
N ASP A 734 -2.84 9.28 -16.18
CA ASP A 734 -2.00 8.09 -16.01
C ASP A 734 -2.65 7.07 -15.08
N THR A 735 -3.31 7.54 -14.02
CA THR A 735 -4.06 6.67 -13.10
C THR A 735 -5.25 6.01 -13.80
N ALA A 736 -6.00 6.77 -14.60
CA ALA A 736 -7.11 6.22 -15.39
C ALA A 736 -6.63 5.20 -16.43
N THR A 737 -5.52 5.47 -17.11
CA THR A 737 -4.90 4.56 -18.09
C THR A 737 -4.39 3.28 -17.43
N ARG A 738 -3.77 3.38 -16.24
CA ARG A 738 -3.39 2.19 -15.45
C ARG A 738 -4.61 1.34 -15.06
N GLN A 739 -5.76 1.96 -14.76
CA GLN A 739 -6.99 1.21 -14.49
C GLN A 739 -7.50 0.46 -15.73
N VAL A 740 -7.41 1.06 -16.92
CA VAL A 740 -7.74 0.35 -18.18
C VAL A 740 -6.87 -0.89 -18.33
N ALA A 741 -5.54 -0.74 -18.24
CA ALA A 741 -4.61 -1.87 -18.34
C ALA A 741 -4.86 -2.95 -17.27
N LYS A 742 -5.16 -2.55 -16.02
CA LYS A 742 -5.52 -3.47 -14.91
C LYS A 742 -6.73 -4.34 -15.27
N TRP A 743 -7.80 -3.73 -15.80
CA TRP A 743 -9.02 -4.47 -16.10
C TRP A 743 -8.92 -5.29 -17.39
N GLU A 744 -8.15 -4.85 -18.39
CA GLU A 744 -7.83 -5.65 -19.57
C GLU A 744 -7.04 -6.91 -19.18
N ALA A 745 -6.01 -6.76 -18.34
CA ALA A 745 -5.26 -7.89 -17.80
C ALA A 745 -6.16 -8.84 -16.99
N ALA A 746 -7.08 -8.31 -16.19
CA ALA A 746 -8.05 -9.13 -15.45
C ALA A 746 -8.96 -9.94 -16.38
N GLN A 747 -9.43 -9.36 -17.49
CA GLN A 747 -10.27 -10.05 -18.47
C GLN A 747 -9.52 -11.21 -19.15
N ILE A 748 -8.25 -11.00 -19.51
CA ILE A 748 -7.37 -12.05 -20.05
C ILE A 748 -7.16 -13.16 -19.02
N ASN A 749 -6.93 -12.80 -17.75
CA ASN A 749 -6.75 -13.77 -16.67
C ASN A 749 -7.98 -14.65 -16.45
N VAL A 750 -9.19 -14.09 -16.55
CA VAL A 750 -10.44 -14.87 -16.47
C VAL A 750 -10.51 -15.90 -17.60
N ARG A 751 -10.21 -15.51 -18.84
CA ARG A 751 -10.18 -16.44 -19.99
C ARG A 751 -9.17 -17.57 -19.76
N ARG A 752 -7.95 -17.22 -19.36
CA ARG A 752 -6.88 -18.18 -19.08
C ARG A 752 -7.24 -19.14 -17.95
N LEU A 753 -7.91 -18.65 -16.90
CA LEU A 753 -8.38 -19.50 -15.80
C LEU A 753 -9.47 -20.47 -16.26
N GLY A 754 -10.40 -20.01 -17.10
CA GLY A 754 -11.41 -20.86 -17.74
C GLY A 754 -10.80 -21.97 -18.60
N GLU A 755 -9.84 -21.63 -19.47
CA GLU A 755 -9.10 -22.61 -20.29
C GLU A 755 -8.34 -23.62 -19.42
N LYS A 756 -7.71 -23.18 -18.33
CA LYS A 756 -7.04 -24.08 -17.38
C LYS A 756 -8.01 -25.01 -16.66
N LEU A 757 -9.23 -24.55 -16.36
CA LEU A 757 -10.25 -25.38 -15.74
C LEU A 757 -10.74 -26.44 -16.72
N ALA A 758 -11.08 -26.04 -17.95
CA ALA A 758 -11.49 -26.95 -19.01
C ALA A 758 -10.41 -28.00 -19.35
N LEU A 759 -9.14 -27.59 -19.39
CA LEU A 759 -8.02 -28.52 -19.59
C LEU A 759 -7.97 -29.60 -18.50
N ARG A 760 -8.24 -29.24 -17.23
CA ARG A 760 -8.25 -30.20 -16.13
C ARG A 760 -9.45 -31.13 -16.18
N GLU A 761 -10.63 -30.63 -16.58
CA GLU A 761 -11.81 -31.48 -16.79
C GLU A 761 -11.52 -32.52 -17.86
N LEU A 762 -10.93 -32.12 -18.98
CA LEU A 762 -10.48 -33.03 -20.03
C LEU A 762 -9.43 -34.04 -19.52
N GLN A 763 -8.50 -33.61 -18.65
CA GLN A 763 -7.53 -34.52 -18.03
C GLN A 763 -8.21 -35.54 -17.10
N ALA A 764 -9.17 -35.12 -16.28
CA ALA A 764 -9.90 -36.01 -15.39
C ALA A 764 -10.79 -37.00 -16.17
N GLU A 765 -11.43 -36.55 -17.25
CA GLU A 765 -12.15 -37.43 -18.17
C GLU A 765 -11.21 -38.46 -18.81
N LEU A 766 -10.04 -38.01 -19.29
CA LEU A 766 -9.01 -38.90 -19.85
C LEU A 766 -8.56 -39.95 -18.82
N GLU A 767 -8.27 -39.54 -17.59
CA GLU A 767 -7.94 -40.45 -16.48
C GLU A 767 -9.06 -41.46 -16.24
N GLY A 768 -10.32 -41.00 -16.22
CA GLY A 768 -11.50 -41.88 -16.10
C GLY A 768 -11.60 -42.89 -17.25
N TYR A 769 -11.36 -42.48 -18.49
CA TYR A 769 -11.32 -43.38 -19.65
C TYR A 769 -10.16 -44.37 -19.56
N THR A 770 -8.99 -43.94 -19.10
CA THR A 770 -7.83 -44.84 -18.92
C THR A 770 -8.10 -45.90 -17.84
N ALA A 771 -8.74 -45.52 -16.73
CA ALA A 771 -9.13 -46.45 -15.67
C ALA A 771 -10.14 -47.48 -16.18
N LYS A 772 -11.21 -47.03 -16.86
CA LYS A 772 -12.20 -47.95 -17.47
C LYS A 772 -11.57 -48.88 -18.50
N THR A 773 -10.64 -48.38 -19.30
CA THR A 773 -9.92 -49.21 -20.28
C THR A 773 -9.07 -50.28 -19.60
N ALA A 774 -8.45 -49.96 -18.46
CA ALA A 774 -7.70 -50.94 -17.66
C ALA A 774 -8.63 -52.01 -17.08
N GLU A 775 -9.79 -51.62 -16.54
CA GLU A 775 -10.83 -52.55 -16.05
C GLU A 775 -11.31 -53.49 -17.17
N SER A 776 -11.68 -52.96 -18.34
CA SER A 776 -12.11 -53.77 -19.49
C SER A 776 -11.03 -54.74 -19.98
N LYS A 777 -9.74 -54.38 -19.90
CA LYS A 777 -8.64 -55.30 -20.24
C LYS A 777 -8.54 -56.46 -19.26
N VAL A 778 -8.75 -56.22 -17.97
CA VAL A 778 -8.77 -57.28 -16.94
C VAL A 778 -9.95 -58.22 -17.17
N GLU A 779 -11.14 -57.67 -17.41
CA GLU A 779 -12.34 -58.48 -17.74
C GLU A 779 -12.14 -59.31 -19.00
N LEU A 780 -11.56 -58.73 -20.06
CA LEU A 780 -11.23 -59.46 -21.29
C LEU A 780 -10.27 -60.63 -21.02
N SER A 781 -9.23 -60.41 -20.22
CA SER A 781 -8.27 -61.46 -19.86
C SER A 781 -8.93 -62.57 -19.04
N GLN A 782 -9.83 -62.25 -18.12
CA GLN A 782 -10.60 -63.23 -17.35
C GLN A 782 -11.55 -64.03 -18.25
N ALA A 783 -12.25 -63.37 -19.17
CA ALA A 783 -13.12 -64.03 -20.14
C ALA A 783 -12.34 -64.97 -21.08
N GLN A 784 -11.14 -64.56 -21.53
CA GLN A 784 -10.24 -65.40 -22.31
C GLN A 784 -9.76 -66.63 -21.52
N ALA A 785 -9.40 -66.46 -20.25
CA ALA A 785 -9.01 -67.57 -19.39
C ALA A 785 -10.18 -68.54 -19.15
N ALA A 786 -11.38 -68.02 -18.90
CA ALA A 786 -12.60 -68.84 -18.77
C ALA A 786 -12.91 -69.61 -20.06
N LEU A 787 -12.78 -68.97 -21.22
CA LEU A 787 -12.95 -69.62 -22.52
C LEU A 787 -11.95 -70.77 -22.72
N ALA A 788 -10.68 -70.59 -22.34
CA ALA A 788 -9.67 -71.64 -22.43
C ALA A 788 -10.02 -72.85 -21.54
N VAL A 789 -10.53 -72.61 -20.32
CA VAL A 789 -11.00 -73.67 -19.42
C VAL A 789 -12.18 -74.43 -20.04
N VAL A 790 -13.16 -73.73 -20.61
CA VAL A 790 -14.32 -74.36 -21.28
C VAL A 790 -13.87 -75.16 -22.51
N GLN A 791 -12.94 -74.65 -23.30
CA GLN A 791 -12.37 -75.40 -24.43
C GLN A 791 -11.65 -76.67 -23.98
N GLN A 792 -10.90 -76.62 -22.88
CA GLN A 792 -10.25 -77.80 -22.30
C GLN A 792 -11.26 -78.82 -21.75
N GLN A 793 -12.32 -78.34 -21.09
CA GLN A 793 -13.41 -79.21 -20.63
C GLN A 793 -14.10 -79.89 -21.81
N LEU A 794 -14.39 -79.15 -22.89
CA LEU A 794 -15.00 -79.69 -24.11
C LEU A 794 -14.10 -80.73 -24.78
N ALA A 795 -12.78 -80.51 -24.81
CA ALA A 795 -11.81 -81.49 -25.30
C ALA A 795 -11.76 -82.78 -24.47
N ASN A 796 -12.11 -82.72 -23.18
CA ASN A 796 -12.15 -83.86 -22.28
C ASN A 796 -13.48 -84.62 -22.31
N VAL A 797 -14.56 -84.05 -22.88
CA VAL A 797 -15.87 -84.70 -22.97
C VAL A 797 -15.79 -86.07 -23.65
N PRO A 798 -15.14 -86.25 -24.83
CA PRO A 798 -15.07 -87.57 -25.49
C PRO A 798 -14.44 -88.67 -24.63
N ALA A 799 -13.44 -88.33 -23.81
CA ALA A 799 -12.80 -89.27 -22.90
C ALA A 799 -13.74 -89.66 -21.74
N GLN A 800 -14.48 -88.69 -21.20
CA GLN A 800 -15.49 -88.93 -20.17
C GLN A 800 -16.67 -89.76 -20.70
N THR A 801 -17.14 -89.49 -21.93
CA THR A 801 -18.18 -90.32 -22.56
C THR A 801 -17.70 -91.76 -22.73
N LYS A 802 -16.44 -91.97 -23.16
CA LYS A 802 -15.86 -93.31 -23.29
C LYS A 802 -15.84 -94.07 -21.95
N ILE A 803 -15.39 -93.42 -20.87
CA ILE A 803 -15.38 -94.02 -19.52
C ILE A 803 -16.80 -94.34 -19.05
N ALA A 804 -17.76 -93.45 -19.28
CA ALA A 804 -19.15 -93.67 -18.90
C ALA A 804 -19.77 -94.85 -19.67
N THR A 805 -19.49 -94.98 -20.97
CA THR A 805 -19.96 -96.11 -21.79
C THR A 805 -19.38 -97.43 -21.29
N THR A 806 -18.08 -97.48 -20.96
CA THR A 806 -17.46 -98.68 -20.39
C THR A 806 -18.08 -99.06 -19.05
N LYS A 807 -18.31 -98.09 -18.16
CA LYS A 807 -18.96 -98.35 -16.87
C LYS A 807 -20.40 -98.86 -17.03
N LEU A 808 -21.13 -98.31 -18.00
CA LEU A 808 -22.49 -98.77 -18.30
C LEU A 808 -22.48 -100.21 -18.84
N GLN A 809 -21.49 -100.57 -19.65
CA GLN A 809 -21.28 -101.92 -20.15
C GLN A 809 -21.01 -102.91 -19.02
N ASP A 810 -20.11 -102.56 -18.09
CA ASP A 810 -19.80 -103.39 -16.90
C ASP A 810 -21.03 -103.59 -16.00
N GLN A 811 -21.84 -102.54 -15.83
CA GLN A 811 -23.11 -102.63 -15.09
C GLN A 811 -24.12 -103.53 -15.81
N LEU A 812 -24.19 -103.48 -17.15
CA LEU A 812 -25.04 -104.36 -17.94
C LEU A 812 -24.63 -105.83 -17.79
N GLU A 813 -23.32 -106.11 -17.81
CA GLU A 813 -22.78 -107.47 -17.58
C GLU A 813 -23.02 -107.97 -16.15
N THR A 814 -23.00 -107.06 -15.17
CA THR A 814 -23.29 -107.40 -13.77
C THR A 814 -24.78 -107.72 -13.58
N LEU A 815 -25.67 -106.91 -14.17
CA LEU A 815 -27.12 -107.17 -14.17
C LEU A 815 -27.46 -108.46 -14.94
N GLY A 816 -26.77 -108.74 -16.05
CA GLY A 816 -26.90 -110.02 -16.77
C GLY A 816 -26.61 -111.21 -15.87
N ARG A 817 -25.52 -111.14 -15.08
CA ARG A 817 -25.16 -112.17 -14.10
C ARG A 817 -26.15 -112.28 -12.92
N GLU A 818 -26.79 -111.19 -12.52
CA GLU A 818 -27.86 -111.24 -11.50
C GLU A 818 -29.16 -111.83 -12.07
N ASN A 819 -29.46 -111.58 -13.34
CA ASN A 819 -30.62 -112.14 -14.01
C ASN A 819 -30.51 -113.66 -14.18
N GLU A 820 -29.31 -114.17 -14.50
CA GLU A 820 -29.04 -115.63 -14.52
C GLU A 820 -29.25 -116.27 -13.14
N LYS A 821 -28.91 -115.57 -12.04
CA LYS A 821 -29.18 -116.05 -10.68
C LYS A 821 -30.68 -116.06 -10.37
N LEU A 822 -31.42 -115.07 -10.86
CA LEU A 822 -32.88 -114.99 -10.73
C LEU A 822 -33.57 -116.13 -11.50
N ASP A 823 -33.11 -116.44 -12.71
CA ASP A 823 -33.61 -117.58 -13.47
C ASP A 823 -33.34 -118.91 -12.75
N ALA A 824 -32.15 -119.09 -12.17
CA ALA A 824 -31.83 -120.25 -11.33
C ALA A 824 -32.72 -120.35 -10.08
N LEU A 825 -33.08 -119.20 -9.48
CA LEU A 825 -34.02 -119.11 -8.36
C LEU A 825 -35.45 -119.43 -8.78
N GLY A 826 -35.86 -119.01 -9.98
CA GLY A 826 -37.12 -119.36 -10.61
C GLY A 826 -37.25 -120.86 -10.84
N GLN A 827 -36.18 -121.51 -11.31
CA GLN A 827 -36.10 -122.96 -11.48
C GLN A 827 -36.30 -123.69 -10.14
N LEU A 828 -35.59 -123.26 -9.08
CA LEU A 828 -35.73 -123.80 -7.72
C LEU A 828 -37.15 -123.64 -7.16
N LEU A 829 -37.82 -122.52 -7.45
CA LEU A 829 -39.20 -122.26 -7.04
C LEU A 829 -40.20 -123.16 -7.78
N ALA A 830 -39.98 -123.41 -9.08
CA ALA A 830 -40.76 -124.34 -9.87
C ALA A 830 -40.60 -125.78 -9.35
N ASP A 831 -39.37 -126.19 -9.05
CA ASP A 831 -39.07 -127.50 -8.46
C ASP A 831 -39.78 -127.68 -7.11
N ARG A 832 -39.75 -126.65 -6.25
CA ARG A 832 -40.45 -126.63 -4.96
C ARG A 832 -41.97 -126.76 -5.13
N LYS A 833 -42.58 -126.04 -6.08
CA LYS A 833 -44.02 -126.16 -6.37
C LYS A 833 -44.37 -127.56 -6.88
N SER A 834 -43.53 -128.16 -7.72
CA SER A 834 -43.70 -129.54 -8.18
C SER A 834 -43.64 -130.53 -7.01
N PHE A 835 -42.73 -130.30 -6.05
CA PHE A 835 -42.62 -131.11 -4.84
C PHE A 835 -43.85 -130.99 -3.94
N GLN A 836 -44.36 -129.77 -3.72
CA GLN A 836 -45.60 -129.55 -2.96
C GLN A 836 -46.82 -130.23 -3.59
N SER A 837 -46.98 -130.11 -4.91
CA SER A 837 -48.07 -130.78 -5.64
C SER A 837 -48.01 -132.31 -5.51
N ARG A 838 -46.80 -132.90 -5.57
CA ARG A 838 -46.62 -134.34 -5.30
C ARG A 838 -47.04 -134.70 -3.87
N MET A 839 -46.62 -133.92 -2.87
CA MET A 839 -47.03 -134.13 -1.47
C MET A 839 -48.55 -134.08 -1.29
N GLU A 840 -49.22 -133.10 -1.90
CA GLU A 840 -50.69 -132.97 -1.84
C GLU A 840 -51.40 -134.12 -2.56
N SER A 841 -50.86 -134.59 -3.70
CA SER A 841 -51.36 -135.77 -4.40
C SER A 841 -51.25 -137.02 -3.53
N THR A 842 -50.09 -137.25 -2.91
CA THR A 842 -49.88 -138.37 -1.99
C THR A 842 -50.82 -138.26 -0.80
N ALA A 843 -51.02 -137.07 -0.23
CA ALA A 843 -52.00 -136.86 0.86
C ALA A 843 -53.44 -137.17 0.42
N ARG A 844 -53.83 -136.81 -0.81
CA ARG A 844 -55.15 -137.17 -1.38
C ARG A 844 -55.31 -138.67 -1.59
N GLU A 845 -54.33 -139.35 -2.19
CA GLU A 845 -54.35 -140.81 -2.33
C GLU A 845 -54.46 -141.50 -0.97
N THR A 846 -53.74 -140.99 0.04
CA THR A 846 -53.81 -141.51 1.42
C THR A 846 -55.21 -141.31 2.01
N GLY A 847 -55.83 -140.15 1.78
CA GLY A 847 -57.21 -139.86 2.22
C GLY A 847 -58.30 -140.65 1.50
N GLU A 848 -58.14 -140.91 0.20
CA GLU A 848 -59.07 -141.75 -0.59
C GLU A 848 -58.96 -143.24 -0.19
N LEU A 849 -57.75 -143.75 0.05
CA LEU A 849 -57.53 -145.11 0.56
C LEU A 849 -58.09 -145.31 1.97
N ALA A 850 -57.97 -144.30 2.85
CA ALA A 850 -58.55 -144.33 4.20
C ALA A 850 -60.09 -144.36 4.19
N ALA A 851 -60.75 -143.84 3.15
CA ALA A 851 -62.21 -143.87 3.00
C ALA A 851 -62.75 -145.25 2.54
N THR A 852 -61.90 -146.11 1.96
CA THR A 852 -62.27 -147.44 1.45
C THR A 852 -61.91 -148.61 2.39
N GLU A 853 -61.06 -148.37 3.40
CA GLU A 853 -60.63 -149.39 4.39
C GLU A 853 -60.70 -148.86 5.84
N PRO A 854 -61.89 -148.81 6.47
CA PRO A 854 -62.08 -148.16 7.78
C PRO A 854 -61.42 -148.89 8.98
N ASP A 855 -60.90 -150.11 8.80
CA ASP A 855 -60.30 -150.92 9.88
C ASP A 855 -58.77 -151.07 9.78
N ASN A 856 -58.07 -150.22 9.00
CA ASN A 856 -56.61 -150.28 8.81
C ASN A 856 -55.83 -149.26 9.70
N PRO A 857 -55.24 -149.69 10.84
CA PRO A 857 -54.74 -148.77 11.89
C PRO A 857 -53.57 -147.82 11.55
N PRO A 858 -52.70 -148.02 10.53
CA PRO A 858 -51.69 -147.03 10.14
C PRO A 858 -52.27 -145.85 9.34
N LEU A 859 -53.37 -146.06 8.61
CA LEU A 859 -53.97 -145.06 7.72
C LEU A 859 -54.87 -144.04 8.46
N ALA A 860 -55.26 -144.32 9.70
CA ALA A 860 -56.07 -143.42 10.54
C ALA A 860 -55.26 -142.32 11.29
N LYS A 861 -53.95 -142.19 11.05
CA LYS A 861 -53.05 -141.25 11.75
C LYS A 861 -52.19 -140.35 10.84
N VAL A 862 -52.43 -140.33 9.52
CA VAL A 862 -51.64 -139.55 8.54
C VAL A 862 -52.49 -138.46 7.90
#